data_AF-A0A4Y9R6D6-F1
#
_entry.id   AF-A0A4Y9R6D6-F1
#
_cell.length_a   1.000
_cell.length_b   1.000
_cell.length_c   1.000
_cell.angle_alpha   90.00
_cell.angle_beta   90.00
_cell.angle_gamma   90.00
#
_symmetry.space_group_name_H-M   'P 1'
#
loop_
_entity.id
_entity.type
_entity.pdbx_description
1 polymer ?
#
loop_
_entity_poly.entity_id
_entity_poly.type
_entity_poly.pdbx_seq_one_letter_code
_entity_poly.pdbx_strand_id
1 'polypeptide(L)'
;MGILTTTAGVTSGEQGRPAALIGRRRECAKLAGLLDHVRSGTSQALVLSGEAGIGKTALLSYVREQAKGCAVLEAAGVQSEMELAYAGLHQLCAPLLGHLATIPQPQREALSTALGLSNGNAPDRFLVGLAVLSLLAEASRERPLVCIIDDAHWLDQASLLTIAFVARRLRAEAVGMLFAVRELDVDEALSPLPRISVTGLSEAASRQLLTTAIAGPLDATVRERIVAETHGNPLALLQLPSGLTMEQIAGGFGLSGLGALTNRIEQSFRRRLATMPAATLRLLTIAAAEPGQDEALIWRAADRLGVDVKDAEPAVDDGYATFSGYVRFCHPLARSTVYKAALPEERQAAHRALADATDPTAEPERRAWHLAQASSGLDEAVAAELERSADSAQARGGQAAAAAFHERAAELTPDPARRAERALVAARSKYDAGSPERAHRLLAIAEIGASSEHLKAQIELLQAQISSRLHPGDGTPLLHAAARLEPIDLAQARETYRDAFYAALTAGPLGHPESIAQVAAAARTSTKQAPAENAFEVALDGLAKIIEDGYADGAPQVKSALAAARSSRELSDSDLRWMPFAGRLALDVWDPDSALDFSTTIIESARRRGDFSTLPTALLGGIGYLLFAGDLATASMFADECEMIGDNITIPTLPFGRLVVAAVRGQELEVVSLVDRVTPVAMAMKGGQWLTATAWAEAVLYNGLGRFDRALAAAERGSRNPNELGLASWSMVEQVEAAACSGHPERAVEPMRRLTEMAKACSTDWILGVAARSEALLAEEEDAEVLHRTAIEHLERTQMRTDWARAQLLYGEWLRRQDRRTESRKHLRQAHDAFTEIGAEGFVDRARGELLATGENVHRLSSGNHVQLTEQELQIAHLAASGLTNPQIATRLFISARTVEWHLRKVFVKLDIKSRQGLNKALEDSPVTQRPVNARLLTNAP
;
A
#
# COMPACT_ATOMS: atom_id res chain seq x y z
N MET A 1 -60.89 20.76 45.29
CA MET A 1 -60.87 21.96 46.16
C MET A 1 -59.52 21.92 46.87
N GLY A 2 -58.61 22.90 46.86
CA GLY A 2 -58.63 24.34 46.51
C GLY A 2 -57.75 25.03 47.58
N ILE A 3 -56.97 26.09 47.34
CA ILE A 3 -56.83 27.04 46.22
C ILE A 3 -55.49 27.81 46.42
N LEU A 4 -54.81 28.24 45.34
CA LEU A 4 -53.98 29.47 45.10
C LEU A 4 -53.27 30.21 46.29
N THR A 5 -52.15 30.95 46.23
CA THR A 5 -51.11 31.44 45.27
C THR A 5 -49.97 32.09 46.14
N THR A 6 -48.84 32.68 45.70
CA THR A 6 -48.32 33.17 44.40
C THR A 6 -46.77 33.08 44.35
N THR A 7 -46.17 33.56 43.26
CA THR A 7 -44.73 33.66 42.91
C THR A 7 -44.02 34.96 43.31
N ALA A 8 -42.70 34.88 43.53
CA ALA A 8 -41.65 35.76 42.96
C ALA A 8 -40.28 35.07 43.14
N GLY A 9 -39.30 35.11 42.22
CA GLY A 9 -39.23 35.79 40.93
C GLY A 9 -37.77 36.11 40.57
N VAL A 10 -36.94 35.11 40.25
CA VAL A 10 -35.57 35.31 39.72
C VAL A 10 -35.49 34.69 38.32
N THR A 11 -35.10 35.50 37.35
CA THR A 11 -35.15 35.21 35.92
C THR A 11 -34.11 34.19 35.48
N SER A 12 -34.59 33.11 34.85
CA SER A 12 -33.80 32.26 33.96
C SER A 12 -33.33 33.05 32.75
N GLY A 13 -32.04 33.00 32.40
CA GLY A 13 -31.55 33.86 31.33
C GLY A 13 -30.08 33.81 30.93
N GLU A 14 -29.36 32.68 31.07
CA GLU A 14 -28.19 32.38 30.22
C GLU A 14 -27.78 30.90 30.37
N GLN A 15 -28.39 30.02 29.57
CA GLN A 15 -27.86 28.67 29.37
C GLN A 15 -26.57 28.78 28.54
N GLY A 16 -25.50 28.18 29.05
CA GLY A 16 -24.13 28.45 28.60
C GLY A 16 -23.94 28.37 27.09
N ARG A 17 -23.56 29.50 26.48
CA ARG A 17 -22.89 29.49 25.18
C ARG A 17 -21.55 28.77 25.36
N PRO A 18 -21.19 27.80 24.49
CA PRO A 18 -19.84 27.23 24.48
C PRO A 18 -18.83 28.36 24.23
N ALA A 19 -17.66 28.28 24.86
CA ALA A 19 -16.67 29.35 24.84
C ALA A 19 -16.23 29.63 23.40
N ALA A 20 -16.63 30.78 22.85
CA ALA A 20 -16.39 31.10 21.44
C ALA A 20 -14.89 31.35 21.21
N LEU A 21 -14.24 30.44 20.47
CA LEU A 21 -12.82 30.56 20.13
C LEU A 21 -12.52 31.90 19.44
N ILE A 22 -11.73 32.73 20.11
CA ILE A 22 -11.38 34.09 19.69
C ILE A 22 -10.65 34.03 18.34
N GLY A 23 -11.15 34.76 17.35
CA GLY A 23 -10.54 34.88 16.01
C GLY A 23 -10.70 33.68 15.05
N ARG A 24 -11.20 32.51 15.49
CA ARG A 24 -11.19 31.25 14.71
C ARG A 24 -12.46 30.95 13.90
N ARG A 25 -13.22 31.97 13.50
CA ARG A 25 -14.55 31.79 12.86
C ARG A 25 -14.49 31.01 11.54
N ARG A 26 -13.43 31.12 10.74
CA ARG A 26 -13.33 30.45 9.43
C ARG A 26 -13.07 28.96 9.59
N GLU A 27 -12.21 28.61 10.54
CA GLU A 27 -11.85 27.25 10.91
C GLU A 27 -13.03 26.55 11.57
N CYS A 28 -13.68 27.17 12.56
CA CYS A 28 -14.90 26.66 13.18
C CYS A 28 -16.03 26.43 12.16
N ALA A 29 -16.20 27.29 11.15
CA ALA A 29 -17.22 27.10 10.11
C ALA A 29 -16.94 25.86 9.22
N LYS A 30 -15.68 25.61 8.85
CA LYS A 30 -15.29 24.38 8.12
C LYS A 30 -15.51 23.12 8.97
N LEU A 31 -15.16 23.19 10.25
CA LEU A 31 -15.32 22.07 11.19
C LEU A 31 -16.79 21.76 11.51
N ALA A 32 -17.64 22.80 11.61
CA ALA A 32 -19.09 22.61 11.69
C ALA A 32 -19.63 21.92 10.42
N GLY A 33 -19.14 22.34 9.24
CA GLY A 33 -19.46 21.67 7.98
C GLY A 33 -19.14 20.17 7.98
N LEU A 34 -18.01 19.75 8.55
CA LEU A 34 -17.69 18.31 8.72
C LEU A 34 -18.72 17.59 9.60
N LEU A 35 -19.10 18.18 10.74
CA LEU A 35 -20.11 17.58 11.62
C LEU A 35 -21.47 17.43 10.93
N ASP A 36 -21.84 18.37 10.07
CA ASP A 36 -23.11 18.32 9.33
C ASP A 36 -23.08 17.26 8.21
N HIS A 37 -21.96 17.07 7.51
CA HIS A 37 -21.79 15.97 6.54
C HIS A 37 -21.90 14.60 7.25
N VAL A 38 -21.23 14.44 8.39
CA VAL A 38 -21.27 13.22 9.21
C VAL A 38 -22.69 12.92 9.71
N ARG A 39 -23.42 13.93 10.19
CA ARG A 39 -24.84 13.82 10.58
C ARG A 39 -25.77 13.49 9.40
N SER A 40 -25.44 13.96 8.20
CA SER A 40 -26.18 13.60 6.97
C SER A 40 -25.90 12.17 6.46
N GLY A 41 -24.96 11.46 7.09
CA GLY A 41 -24.62 10.07 6.77
C GLY A 41 -23.52 9.91 5.71
N THR A 42 -22.75 10.96 5.44
CA THR A 42 -21.57 10.93 4.54
C THR A 42 -20.27 11.06 5.32
N SER A 43 -19.19 10.47 4.81
CA SER A 43 -17.88 10.51 5.48
C SER A 43 -17.09 11.76 5.07
N GLN A 44 -16.27 12.28 6.00
CA GLN A 44 -15.29 13.32 5.66
C GLN A 44 -14.05 13.25 6.55
N ALA A 45 -12.87 13.32 5.93
CA ALA A 45 -11.59 13.46 6.61
C ALA A 45 -11.01 14.86 6.39
N LEU A 46 -10.39 15.45 7.42
CA LEU A 46 -9.72 16.77 7.37
C LEU A 46 -8.40 16.76 8.15
N VAL A 47 -7.40 17.48 7.63
CA VAL A 47 -6.10 17.66 8.29
C VAL A 47 -5.94 19.12 8.74
N LEU A 48 -5.90 19.36 10.05
CA LEU A 48 -5.50 20.63 10.65
C LEU A 48 -3.98 20.67 10.74
N SER A 49 -3.36 21.60 10.02
CA SER A 49 -1.90 21.77 10.01
C SER A 49 -1.53 23.20 10.37
N GLY A 50 -0.39 23.39 11.04
CA GLY A 50 0.10 24.71 11.46
C GLY A 50 1.15 24.60 12.57
N GLU A 51 1.67 25.73 13.01
CA GLU A 51 2.73 25.80 14.02
C GLU A 51 2.37 25.17 15.38
N ALA A 52 3.38 24.96 16.22
CA ALA A 52 3.18 24.53 17.61
C ALA A 52 2.51 25.66 18.42
N GLY A 53 1.54 25.32 19.26
CA GLY A 53 0.79 26.29 20.07
C GLY A 53 -0.22 27.16 19.30
N ILE A 54 -0.36 26.99 17.98
CA ILE A 54 -1.22 27.83 17.13
C ILE A 54 -2.74 27.69 17.41
N GLY A 55 -3.13 26.75 18.27
CA GLY A 55 -4.52 26.51 18.68
C GLY A 55 -5.21 25.29 18.05
N LYS A 56 -4.45 24.35 17.45
CA LYS A 56 -5.00 23.11 16.85
C LYS A 56 -5.82 22.29 17.86
N THR A 57 -5.24 21.91 19.00
CA THR A 57 -5.94 21.16 20.06
C THR A 57 -7.20 21.90 20.56
N ALA A 58 -7.20 23.23 20.63
CA ALA A 58 -8.39 23.99 20.99
C ALA A 58 -9.52 23.89 19.93
N LEU A 59 -9.18 23.80 18.64
CA LEU A 59 -10.13 23.50 17.57
C LEU A 59 -10.65 22.05 17.65
N LEU A 60 -9.83 21.08 18.07
CA LEU A 60 -10.27 19.71 18.34
C LEU A 60 -11.26 19.67 19.52
N SER A 61 -10.96 20.35 20.63
CA SER A 61 -11.87 20.49 21.78
C SER A 61 -13.20 21.14 21.39
N TYR A 62 -13.17 22.17 20.54
CA TYR A 62 -14.39 22.75 19.98
C TYR A 62 -15.22 21.72 19.19
N VAL A 63 -14.59 20.88 18.37
CA VAL A 63 -15.30 19.80 17.65
C VAL A 63 -15.89 18.79 18.64
N ARG A 64 -15.15 18.37 19.67
CA ARG A 64 -15.64 17.48 20.74
C ARG A 64 -16.90 18.04 21.42
N GLU A 65 -16.94 19.33 21.74
CA GLU A 65 -18.10 19.99 22.36
C GLU A 65 -19.30 20.15 21.40
N GLN A 66 -19.05 20.37 20.11
CA GLN A 66 -20.09 20.54 19.08
C GLN A 66 -20.62 19.22 18.51
N ALA A 67 -19.90 18.10 18.70
CA ALA A 67 -20.26 16.75 18.25
C ALA A 67 -21.44 16.11 19.02
N LYS A 68 -22.36 16.93 19.54
CA LYS A 68 -23.61 16.46 20.16
C LYS A 68 -24.39 15.58 19.18
N GLY A 69 -24.81 14.41 19.64
CA GLY A 69 -25.48 13.38 18.84
C GLY A 69 -24.54 12.40 18.12
N CYS A 70 -23.22 12.60 18.19
CA CYS A 70 -22.22 11.67 17.65
C CYS A 70 -21.49 10.93 18.79
N ALA A 71 -20.89 9.77 18.50
CA ALA A 71 -19.83 9.24 19.34
C ALA A 71 -18.51 9.92 18.98
N VAL A 72 -17.73 10.32 19.98
CA VAL A 72 -16.37 10.85 19.77
C VAL A 72 -15.37 9.78 20.21
N LEU A 73 -14.42 9.48 19.32
CA LEU A 73 -13.29 8.59 19.56
C LEU A 73 -12.02 9.45 19.53
N GLU A 74 -11.11 9.26 20.46
CA GLU A 74 -9.91 10.09 20.59
C GLU A 74 -8.65 9.21 20.58
N ALA A 75 -7.65 9.65 19.83
CA ALA A 75 -6.28 9.13 19.88
C ALA A 75 -5.30 10.31 19.89
N ALA A 76 -4.17 10.16 20.57
CA ALA A 76 -3.14 11.20 20.63
C ALA A 76 -1.77 10.63 20.26
N GLY A 77 -1.07 11.27 19.33
CA GLY A 77 0.31 10.96 19.02
C GLY A 77 1.23 11.32 20.20
N VAL A 78 2.11 10.39 20.57
CA VAL A 78 3.05 10.53 21.68
C VAL A 78 4.44 10.13 21.20
N GLN A 79 5.41 11.03 21.32
CA GLN A 79 6.77 10.81 20.76
C GLN A 79 7.43 9.50 21.23
N SER A 80 7.13 9.05 22.46
CA SER A 80 7.63 7.78 23.02
C SER A 80 6.83 6.54 22.61
N GLU A 81 5.70 6.68 21.92
CA GLU A 81 4.89 5.58 21.36
C GLU A 81 5.16 5.35 19.87
N MET A 82 5.94 6.20 19.21
CA MET A 82 6.25 6.06 17.77
C MET A 82 6.85 4.69 17.39
N GLU A 83 7.43 3.98 18.37
CA GLU A 83 8.05 2.66 18.23
C GLU A 83 7.18 1.52 18.82
N LEU A 84 5.97 1.80 19.31
CA LEU A 84 4.99 0.80 19.76
C LEU A 84 3.87 0.65 18.72
N ALA A 85 3.92 -0.43 17.94
CA ALA A 85 3.02 -0.63 16.80
C ALA A 85 1.56 -0.79 17.24
N TYR A 86 0.66 -0.15 16.49
CA TYR A 86 -0.77 -0.13 16.73
C TYR A 86 -1.19 0.47 18.08
N ALA A 87 -0.30 1.19 18.80
CA ALA A 87 -0.64 1.87 20.05
C ALA A 87 -1.74 2.93 19.83
N GLY A 88 -1.55 3.79 18.83
CA GLY A 88 -2.55 4.79 18.45
C GLY A 88 -3.86 4.17 17.93
N LEU A 89 -3.75 3.04 17.23
CA LEU A 89 -4.90 2.30 16.73
C LEU A 89 -5.69 1.62 17.86
N HIS A 90 -5.01 1.11 18.88
CA HIS A 90 -5.62 0.56 20.09
C HIS A 90 -6.40 1.65 20.85
N GLN A 91 -5.84 2.84 21.04
CA GLN A 91 -6.57 3.98 21.63
C GLN A 91 -7.88 4.26 20.86
N LEU A 92 -7.83 4.27 19.53
CA LEU A 92 -8.99 4.55 18.68
C LEU A 92 -10.03 3.41 18.66
N CYS A 93 -9.59 2.15 18.68
CA CYS A 93 -10.45 0.98 18.55
C CYS A 93 -10.99 0.42 19.88
N ALA A 94 -10.34 0.70 21.01
CA ALA A 94 -10.74 0.20 22.33
C ALA A 94 -12.23 0.47 22.69
N PRO A 95 -12.82 1.64 22.40
CA PRO A 95 -14.25 1.89 22.66
C PRO A 95 -15.20 1.10 21.76
N LEU A 96 -14.70 0.46 20.69
CA LEU A 96 -15.49 -0.23 19.66
C LEU A 96 -15.37 -1.76 19.69
N LEU A 97 -14.59 -2.33 20.62
CA LEU A 97 -14.29 -3.77 20.64
C LEU A 97 -15.54 -4.67 20.72
N GLY A 98 -16.66 -4.17 21.25
CA GLY A 98 -17.96 -4.86 21.21
C GLY A 98 -18.48 -5.20 19.80
N HIS A 99 -18.03 -4.46 18.77
CA HIS A 99 -18.38 -4.70 17.37
C HIS A 99 -17.37 -5.60 16.63
N LEU A 100 -16.37 -6.19 17.32
CA LEU A 100 -15.47 -7.17 16.68
C LEU A 100 -16.22 -8.43 16.20
N ALA A 101 -17.27 -8.84 16.92
CA ALA A 101 -18.06 -10.02 16.56
C ALA A 101 -18.88 -9.87 15.27
N THR A 102 -19.11 -8.63 14.80
CA THR A 102 -19.92 -8.32 13.61
C THR A 102 -19.10 -8.13 12.33
N ILE A 103 -17.78 -7.93 12.42
CA ILE A 103 -16.89 -7.88 11.24
C ILE A 103 -16.47 -9.29 10.76
N PRO A 104 -16.10 -9.48 9.48
CA PRO A 104 -15.66 -10.77 8.92
C PRO A 104 -14.52 -11.43 9.69
N GLN A 105 -14.51 -12.77 9.74
CA GLN A 105 -13.54 -13.53 10.54
C GLN A 105 -12.06 -13.20 10.24
N PRO A 106 -11.57 -13.15 8.99
CA PRO A 106 -10.15 -12.82 8.72
C PRO A 106 -9.78 -11.40 9.17
N GLN A 107 -10.71 -10.45 9.04
CA GLN A 107 -10.51 -9.08 9.51
C GLN A 107 -10.50 -9.01 11.05
N ARG A 108 -11.37 -9.78 11.69
CA ARG A 108 -11.44 -9.91 13.16
C ARG A 108 -10.15 -10.50 13.72
N GLU A 109 -9.66 -11.59 13.14
CA GLU A 109 -8.42 -12.26 13.55
C GLU A 109 -7.22 -11.33 13.35
N ALA A 110 -7.16 -10.63 12.22
CA ALA A 110 -6.10 -9.67 11.95
C ALA A 110 -6.08 -8.51 12.98
N LEU A 111 -7.25 -7.88 13.24
CA LEU A 111 -7.34 -6.78 14.20
C LEU A 111 -7.17 -7.25 15.66
N SER A 112 -7.68 -8.43 16.01
CA SER A 112 -7.48 -9.00 17.36
C SER A 112 -6.01 -9.30 17.62
N THR A 113 -5.29 -9.79 16.62
CA THR A 113 -3.84 -10.07 16.74
C THR A 113 -3.03 -8.78 16.77
N ALA A 114 -3.38 -7.77 15.94
CA ALA A 114 -2.76 -6.45 15.95
C ALA A 114 -2.94 -5.69 17.29
N LEU A 115 -4.11 -5.84 17.92
CA LEU A 115 -4.42 -5.25 19.23
C LEU A 115 -3.94 -6.12 20.41
N GLY A 116 -3.32 -7.28 20.19
CA GLY A 116 -2.85 -8.18 21.26
C GLY A 116 -3.97 -8.92 22.01
N LEU A 117 -5.18 -8.99 21.47
CA LEU A 117 -6.33 -9.70 22.03
C LEU A 117 -6.31 -11.21 21.72
N SER A 118 -5.54 -11.62 20.70
CA SER A 118 -5.36 -13.01 20.30
C SER A 118 -3.92 -13.28 19.84
N ASN A 119 -3.41 -14.49 20.11
CA ASN A 119 -2.16 -14.96 19.52
C ASN A 119 -2.44 -15.53 18.11
N GLY A 120 -1.59 -15.20 17.14
CA GLY A 120 -1.75 -15.62 15.74
C GLY A 120 -0.50 -15.33 14.91
N ASN A 121 -0.58 -15.59 13.62
CA ASN A 121 0.44 -15.15 12.65
C ASN A 121 0.38 -13.62 12.50
N ALA A 122 1.53 -13.03 12.15
CA ALA A 122 1.67 -11.60 11.88
C ALA A 122 0.56 -11.10 10.92
N PRO A 123 -0.41 -10.28 11.39
CA PRO A 123 -1.48 -9.78 10.54
C PRO A 123 -0.94 -8.77 9.52
N ASP A 124 -1.38 -8.93 8.27
CA ASP A 124 -1.07 -7.97 7.22
C ASP A 124 -1.72 -6.61 7.55
N ARG A 125 -0.91 -5.55 7.45
CA ARG A 125 -1.30 -4.15 7.73
C ARG A 125 -2.56 -3.74 6.95
N PHE A 126 -2.73 -4.28 5.75
CA PHE A 126 -3.88 -4.04 4.90
C PHE A 126 -5.16 -4.64 5.49
N LEU A 127 -5.12 -5.88 5.99
CA LEU A 127 -6.26 -6.49 6.68
C LEU A 127 -6.60 -5.75 7.98
N VAL A 128 -5.59 -5.29 8.73
CA VAL A 128 -5.81 -4.45 9.91
C VAL A 128 -6.54 -3.15 9.51
N GLY A 129 -6.09 -2.46 8.47
CA GLY A 129 -6.78 -1.26 7.97
C GLY A 129 -8.20 -1.51 7.48
N LEU A 130 -8.44 -2.63 6.81
CA LEU A 130 -9.78 -3.02 6.37
C LEU A 130 -10.69 -3.41 7.53
N ALA A 131 -10.16 -4.08 8.55
CA ALA A 131 -10.89 -4.43 9.75
C ALA A 131 -11.33 -3.19 10.54
N VAL A 132 -10.46 -2.19 10.65
CA VAL A 132 -10.76 -0.89 11.29
C VAL A 132 -11.81 -0.13 10.49
N LEU A 133 -11.72 -0.14 9.16
CA LEU A 133 -12.74 0.44 8.28
C LEU A 133 -14.11 -0.23 8.47
N SER A 134 -14.16 -1.56 8.53
CA SER A 134 -15.37 -2.32 8.82
C SER A 134 -15.91 -2.05 10.23
N LEU A 135 -15.03 -1.94 11.24
CA LEU A 135 -15.40 -1.69 12.63
C LEU A 135 -16.05 -0.29 12.80
N LEU A 136 -15.43 0.74 12.20
CA LEU A 136 -15.99 2.09 12.16
C LEU A 136 -17.29 2.14 11.36
N ALA A 137 -17.36 1.45 10.21
CA ALA A 137 -18.58 1.38 9.41
C ALA A 137 -19.74 0.75 10.18
N GLU A 138 -19.49 -0.31 10.96
CA GLU A 138 -20.50 -0.98 11.79
C GLU A 138 -20.94 -0.11 12.98
N ALA A 139 -19.99 0.42 13.75
CA ALA A 139 -20.30 1.32 14.87
C ALA A 139 -21.04 2.60 14.40
N SER A 140 -20.78 3.07 13.17
CA SER A 140 -21.51 4.20 12.56
C SER A 140 -22.98 3.92 12.22
N ARG A 141 -23.47 2.68 12.38
CA ARG A 141 -24.89 2.32 12.20
C ARG A 141 -25.74 2.72 13.41
N GLU A 142 -25.20 2.64 14.62
CA GLU A 142 -25.92 3.00 15.84
C GLU A 142 -26.00 4.52 16.02
N ARG A 143 -24.88 5.21 15.73
CA ARG A 143 -24.72 6.66 15.87
C ARG A 143 -23.57 7.15 14.99
N PRO A 144 -23.63 8.36 14.41
CA PRO A 144 -22.51 8.92 13.66
C PRO A 144 -21.25 9.02 14.54
N LEU A 145 -20.08 8.80 13.95
CA LEU A 145 -18.79 8.79 14.64
C LEU A 145 -17.94 10.00 14.25
N VAL A 146 -17.15 10.51 15.21
CA VAL A 146 -16.12 11.52 14.97
C VAL A 146 -14.82 11.04 15.62
N CYS A 147 -13.83 10.70 14.81
CA CYS A 147 -12.49 10.33 15.23
C CYS A 147 -11.62 11.60 15.29
N ILE A 148 -11.09 11.89 16.48
CA ILE A 148 -10.18 13.01 16.72
C ILE A 148 -8.79 12.43 16.98
N ILE A 149 -7.84 12.79 16.13
CA ILE A 149 -6.44 12.37 16.22
C ILE A 149 -5.60 13.63 16.47
N ASP A 150 -5.18 13.87 17.72
CA ASP A 150 -4.28 14.98 18.05
C ASP A 150 -2.81 14.61 17.84
N ASP A 151 -1.98 15.59 17.49
CA ASP A 151 -0.53 15.46 17.25
C ASP A 151 -0.14 14.21 16.42
N ALA A 152 -0.86 13.90 15.33
CA ALA A 152 -0.73 12.69 14.52
C ALA A 152 0.69 12.39 13.98
N HIS A 153 1.54 13.41 13.86
CA HIS A 153 2.98 13.29 13.57
C HIS A 153 3.81 12.49 14.61
N TRP A 154 3.21 12.14 15.74
CA TRP A 154 3.80 11.33 16.82
C TRP A 154 3.05 10.02 17.05
N LEU A 155 2.12 9.62 16.17
CA LEU A 155 1.61 8.25 16.17
C LEU A 155 2.70 7.28 15.72
N ASP A 156 2.56 6.01 16.09
CA ASP A 156 3.32 4.94 15.47
C ASP A 156 2.96 4.82 13.98
N GLN A 157 3.97 4.49 13.14
CA GLN A 157 3.79 4.51 11.68
C GLN A 157 2.72 3.51 11.20
N ALA A 158 2.53 2.39 11.92
CA ALA A 158 1.52 1.40 11.57
C ALA A 158 0.10 1.93 11.79
N SER A 159 -0.16 2.58 12.93
CA SER A 159 -1.41 3.32 13.19
C SER A 159 -1.61 4.46 12.19
N LEU A 160 -0.59 5.29 11.93
CA LEU A 160 -0.73 6.43 11.03
C LEU A 160 -1.12 5.98 9.61
N LEU A 161 -0.41 5.01 9.04
CA LEU A 161 -0.71 4.43 7.73
C LEU A 161 -2.10 3.78 7.70
N THR A 162 -2.47 3.06 8.75
CA THR A 162 -3.79 2.42 8.89
C THR A 162 -4.92 3.45 8.93
N ILE A 163 -4.81 4.47 9.78
CA ILE A 163 -5.86 5.48 9.98
C ILE A 163 -5.96 6.39 8.73
N ALA A 164 -4.84 6.67 8.04
CA ALA A 164 -4.82 7.37 6.75
C ALA A 164 -5.43 6.52 5.60
N PHE A 165 -5.17 5.21 5.57
CA PHE A 165 -5.82 4.26 4.66
C PHE A 165 -7.34 4.28 4.81
N VAL A 166 -7.83 4.24 6.06
CA VAL A 166 -9.26 4.30 6.37
C VAL A 166 -9.86 5.64 5.93
N ALA A 167 -9.20 6.75 6.26
CA ALA A 167 -9.65 8.10 5.93
C ALA A 167 -9.84 8.35 4.42
N ARG A 168 -9.04 7.70 3.56
CA ARG A 168 -9.16 7.77 2.09
C ARG A 168 -10.33 6.94 1.52
N ARG A 169 -10.82 5.95 2.27
CA ARG A 169 -11.76 4.91 1.78
C ARG A 169 -13.17 5.01 2.36
N LEU A 170 -13.36 5.70 3.48
CA LEU A 170 -14.68 6.08 4.00
C LEU A 170 -15.38 7.04 3.02
N ARG A 171 -16.63 6.75 2.65
CA ARG A 171 -17.45 7.55 1.73
C ARG A 171 -18.92 7.65 2.18
N ALA A 172 -19.58 6.50 2.34
CA ALA A 172 -21.01 6.38 2.61
C ALA A 172 -21.34 6.06 4.08
N GLU A 173 -20.31 6.00 4.92
CA GLU A 173 -20.35 5.75 6.35
C GLU A 173 -20.54 7.08 7.10
N ALA A 174 -21.24 7.07 8.24
CA ALA A 174 -21.48 8.28 9.02
C ALA A 174 -20.27 8.59 9.93
N VAL A 175 -19.09 8.83 9.34
CA VAL A 175 -17.79 8.89 10.04
C VAL A 175 -17.00 10.13 9.63
N GLY A 176 -16.68 10.98 10.61
CA GLY A 176 -15.77 12.10 10.46
C GLY A 176 -14.39 11.76 11.02
N MET A 177 -13.31 12.18 10.35
CA MET A 177 -11.94 12.01 10.85
C MET A 177 -11.20 13.35 10.82
N LEU A 178 -10.57 13.71 11.94
CA LEU A 178 -9.89 14.98 12.11
C LEU A 178 -8.48 14.75 12.65
N PHE A 179 -7.47 15.09 11.86
CA PHE A 179 -6.06 14.95 12.22
C PHE A 179 -5.46 16.31 12.56
N ALA A 180 -4.70 16.43 13.64
CA ALA A 180 -3.84 17.59 13.90
C ALA A 180 -2.37 17.25 13.69
N VAL A 181 -1.67 18.03 12.88
CA VAL A 181 -0.25 17.86 12.56
C VAL A 181 0.49 19.20 12.60
N ARG A 182 1.82 19.16 12.65
CA ARG A 182 2.65 20.36 12.47
C ARG A 182 2.85 20.65 10.99
N GLU A 183 3.13 21.90 10.66
CA GLU A 183 3.25 22.37 9.26
C GLU A 183 4.42 21.73 8.50
N LEU A 184 5.51 21.42 9.22
CA LEU A 184 6.74 20.80 8.70
C LEU A 184 6.75 19.27 8.81
N ASP A 185 5.86 18.70 9.62
CA ASP A 185 5.82 17.27 9.97
C ASP A 185 4.56 16.59 9.38
N VAL A 186 4.17 16.99 8.16
CA VAL A 186 3.05 16.36 7.44
C VAL A 186 3.56 15.13 6.69
N ASP A 187 3.27 13.95 7.21
CA ASP A 187 3.58 12.67 6.56
C ASP A 187 2.88 12.56 5.18
N GLU A 188 3.55 11.91 4.22
CA GLU A 188 3.03 11.69 2.87
C GLU A 188 1.67 10.98 2.87
N ALA A 189 1.43 10.06 3.81
CA ALA A 189 0.18 9.32 3.95
C ALA A 189 -1.05 10.23 4.18
N LEU A 190 -0.86 11.42 4.77
CA LEU A 190 -1.93 12.39 5.01
C LEU A 190 -2.06 13.44 3.88
N SER A 191 -1.10 13.52 2.97
CA SER A 191 -1.09 14.51 1.88
C SER A 191 -2.28 14.44 0.91
N PRO A 192 -2.90 13.27 0.62
CA PRO A 192 -4.11 13.20 -0.20
C PRO A 192 -5.38 13.78 0.45
N LEU A 193 -5.36 14.09 1.75
CA LEU A 193 -6.55 14.53 2.49
C LEU A 193 -6.71 16.07 2.46
N PRO A 194 -7.96 16.60 2.47
CA PRO A 194 -8.17 18.04 2.45
C PRO A 194 -7.60 18.75 3.70
N ARG A 195 -6.69 19.71 3.47
CA ARG A 195 -5.95 20.43 4.52
C ARG A 195 -6.57 21.78 4.88
N ILE A 196 -6.55 22.11 6.17
CA ILE A 196 -6.80 23.44 6.73
C ILE A 196 -5.49 23.90 7.38
N SER A 197 -4.82 24.88 6.77
CA SER A 197 -3.71 25.58 7.45
C SER A 197 -4.28 26.53 8.51
N VAL A 198 -3.79 26.42 9.73
CA VAL A 198 -4.18 27.19 10.91
C VAL A 198 -3.06 28.20 11.17
N THR A 199 -3.27 29.44 10.72
CA THR A 199 -2.30 30.54 10.82
C THR A 199 -2.38 31.27 12.17
N GLY A 200 -1.51 32.24 12.43
CA GLY A 200 -1.63 33.17 13.57
C GLY A 200 -2.99 33.88 13.63
N LEU A 201 -3.41 34.25 14.84
CA LEU A 201 -4.56 35.13 15.06
C LEU A 201 -4.29 36.53 14.48
N SER A 202 -5.34 37.18 13.98
CA SER A 202 -5.27 38.60 13.62
C SER A 202 -4.99 39.45 14.86
N GLU A 203 -4.29 40.58 14.71
CA GLU A 203 -3.91 41.42 15.86
C GLU A 203 -5.08 41.78 16.79
N ALA A 204 -6.28 42.02 16.24
CA ALA A 204 -7.47 42.32 17.03
C ALA A 204 -7.88 41.12 17.93
N ALA A 205 -7.82 39.90 17.40
CA ALA A 205 -8.05 38.68 18.16
C ALA A 205 -6.91 38.40 19.15
N SER A 206 -5.66 38.71 18.78
CA SER A 206 -4.48 38.60 19.66
C SER A 206 -4.56 39.53 20.86
N ARG A 207 -4.93 40.80 20.65
CA ARG A 207 -5.20 41.78 21.73
C ARG A 207 -6.31 41.26 22.66
N GLN A 208 -7.42 40.76 22.10
CA GLN A 208 -8.54 40.23 22.86
C GLN A 208 -8.15 39.01 23.71
N LEU A 209 -7.40 38.05 23.15
CA LEU A 209 -6.92 36.88 23.88
C LEU A 209 -5.92 37.26 24.99
N LEU A 210 -5.00 38.17 24.71
CA LEU A 210 -4.03 38.67 25.70
C LEU A 210 -4.73 39.33 26.91
N THR A 211 -5.83 40.05 26.68
CA THR A 211 -6.65 40.62 27.77
C THR A 211 -7.29 39.55 28.66
N THR A 212 -7.59 38.35 28.14
CA THR A 212 -8.14 37.26 28.97
C THR A 212 -7.10 36.53 29.83
N ALA A 213 -5.80 36.68 29.54
CA ALA A 213 -4.71 36.04 30.29
C ALA A 213 -4.19 36.87 31.49
N ILE A 214 -4.53 38.16 31.58
CA ILE A 214 -3.92 39.08 32.54
C ILE A 214 -5.01 39.73 33.40
N ALA A 215 -4.99 39.46 34.71
CA ALA A 215 -5.97 39.97 35.67
C ALA A 215 -5.75 41.44 36.10
N GLY A 216 -4.98 42.23 35.34
CA GLY A 216 -4.57 43.58 35.71
C GLY A 216 -4.20 44.47 34.51
N PRO A 217 -4.00 45.79 34.72
CA PRO A 217 -3.72 46.73 33.65
C PRO A 217 -2.32 46.53 33.08
N LEU A 218 -2.24 46.14 31.80
CA LEU A 218 -1.01 46.06 31.03
C LEU A 218 -0.78 47.39 30.28
N ASP A 219 0.44 47.92 30.32
CA ASP A 219 0.80 49.11 29.53
C ASP A 219 0.54 48.90 28.02
N ALA A 220 0.07 49.95 27.35
CA ALA A 220 -0.28 49.88 25.93
C ALA A 220 0.93 49.53 25.04
N THR A 221 2.11 50.08 25.34
CA THR A 221 3.35 49.82 24.60
C THR A 221 3.82 48.38 24.77
N VAL A 222 3.75 47.87 26.00
CA VAL A 222 4.07 46.47 26.31
C VAL A 222 3.08 45.52 25.62
N ARG A 223 1.78 45.84 25.64
CA ARG A 223 0.73 45.07 24.96
C ARG A 223 0.95 44.96 23.45
N GLU A 224 1.15 46.08 22.76
CA GLU A 224 1.36 46.07 21.31
C GLU A 224 2.67 45.36 20.94
N ARG A 225 3.72 45.47 21.78
CA ARG A 225 4.98 44.73 21.58
C ARG A 225 4.81 43.22 21.76
N ILE A 226 4.04 42.76 22.75
CA ILE A 226 3.71 41.33 22.91
C ILE A 226 2.89 40.82 21.70
N VAL A 227 1.91 41.58 21.22
CA VAL A 227 1.11 41.18 20.04
C VAL A 227 1.95 41.11 18.77
N ALA A 228 2.88 42.05 18.56
CA ALA A 228 3.80 42.03 17.43
C ALA A 228 4.80 40.85 17.50
N GLU A 229 5.42 40.64 18.66
CA GLU A 229 6.42 39.58 18.90
C GLU A 229 5.84 38.16 18.85
N THR A 230 4.56 37.97 19.18
CA THR A 230 3.92 36.65 19.18
C THR A 230 3.45 36.20 17.79
N HIS A 231 3.45 37.09 16.80
CA HIS A 231 2.91 36.85 15.46
C HIS A 231 1.51 36.18 15.46
N GLY A 232 0.70 36.48 16.49
CA GLY A 232 -0.64 35.92 16.66
C GLY A 232 -0.70 34.47 17.17
N ASN A 233 0.40 33.87 17.65
CA ASN A 233 0.39 32.53 18.23
C ASN A 233 -0.35 32.52 19.59
N PRO A 234 -1.49 31.82 19.74
CA PRO A 234 -2.29 31.82 20.97
C PRO A 234 -1.53 31.35 22.21
N LEU A 235 -0.72 30.28 22.09
CA LEU A 235 0.04 29.76 23.22
C LEU A 235 1.08 30.79 23.70
N ALA A 236 1.75 31.48 22.78
CA ALA A 236 2.70 32.53 23.14
C ALA A 236 2.01 33.74 23.80
N LEU A 237 0.82 34.13 23.31
CA LEU A 237 0.00 35.19 23.92
C LEU A 237 -0.46 34.86 25.34
N LEU A 238 -0.72 33.59 25.65
CA LEU A 238 -1.12 33.14 26.98
C LEU A 238 0.08 32.86 27.92
N GLN A 239 1.23 32.43 27.40
CA GLN A 239 2.39 31.97 28.21
C GLN A 239 3.53 32.98 28.36
N LEU A 240 3.56 34.06 27.57
CA LEU A 240 4.52 35.16 27.80
C LEU A 240 4.16 36.03 29.03
N PRO A 241 2.89 36.38 29.31
CA PRO A 241 2.56 37.25 30.45
C PRO A 241 2.86 36.64 31.81
N SER A 242 2.71 35.33 31.98
CA SER A 242 2.98 34.61 33.23
C SER A 242 4.46 34.54 33.61
N GLY A 243 5.38 34.88 32.69
CA GLY A 243 6.83 34.88 32.92
C GLY A 243 7.46 36.26 33.12
N LEU A 244 6.66 37.33 33.27
CA LEU A 244 7.11 38.72 33.45
C LEU A 244 6.98 39.15 34.92
N THR A 245 7.96 39.89 35.44
CA THR A 245 7.84 40.51 36.77
C THR A 245 6.91 41.73 36.74
N MET A 246 6.36 42.11 37.90
CA MET A 246 5.51 43.31 38.04
C MET A 246 6.19 44.59 37.49
N GLU A 247 7.51 44.69 37.61
CA GLU A 247 8.33 45.81 37.11
C GLU A 247 8.45 45.82 35.57
N GLN A 248 8.45 44.64 34.94
CA GLN A 248 8.45 44.49 33.48
C GLN A 248 7.06 44.74 32.89
N ILE A 249 6.00 44.34 33.59
CA ILE A 249 4.60 44.66 33.27
C ILE A 249 4.35 46.18 33.36
N ALA A 250 5.05 46.87 34.28
CA ALA A 250 5.02 48.32 34.47
C ALA A 250 5.95 49.13 33.55
N GLY A 251 6.61 48.51 32.56
CA GLY A 251 7.34 49.24 31.51
C GLY A 251 8.84 49.50 31.76
N GLY A 252 9.49 48.78 32.69
CA GLY A 252 10.94 48.85 32.88
C GLY A 252 11.74 48.39 31.64
N PHE A 253 12.85 49.08 31.34
CA PHE A 253 13.70 48.83 30.17
C PHE A 253 14.25 47.37 30.12
N GLY A 254 14.04 46.67 28.99
CA GLY A 254 14.89 45.50 28.63
C GLY A 254 14.22 44.28 27.98
N LEU A 255 13.54 44.43 26.83
CA LEU A 255 13.14 43.29 25.98
C LEU A 255 13.86 43.34 24.62
N SER A 256 15.19 43.30 24.64
CA SER A 256 16.05 43.37 23.44
C SER A 256 16.81 42.06 23.23
N GLY A 257 16.56 41.39 22.11
CA GLY A 257 17.22 40.14 21.71
C GLY A 257 16.39 38.88 21.98
N LEU A 258 15.39 38.62 21.12
CA LEU A 258 14.45 37.51 21.32
C LEU A 258 14.33 36.65 20.05
N GLY A 259 15.00 35.49 20.06
CA GLY A 259 14.94 34.51 18.97
C GLY A 259 13.59 33.79 18.83
N ALA A 260 13.58 32.78 17.95
CA ALA A 260 12.40 32.03 17.50
C ALA A 260 11.42 31.63 18.63
N LEU A 261 10.13 31.82 18.38
CA LEU A 261 9.05 31.76 19.36
C LEU A 261 8.98 30.44 20.14
N THR A 262 9.26 29.33 19.46
CA THR A 262 9.28 27.97 20.02
C THR A 262 10.23 27.86 21.21
N ASN A 263 11.42 28.46 21.11
CA ASN A 263 12.41 28.47 22.19
C ASN A 263 11.92 29.28 23.40
N ARG A 264 11.07 30.31 23.21
CA ARG A 264 10.52 31.11 24.32
C ARG A 264 9.43 30.37 25.08
N ILE A 265 8.58 29.61 24.39
CA ILE A 265 7.56 28.76 25.02
C ILE A 265 8.23 27.63 25.81
N GLU A 266 9.24 26.97 25.24
CA GLU A 266 10.06 25.97 25.95
C GLU A 266 10.77 26.59 27.16
N GLN A 267 11.34 27.80 27.03
CA GLN A 267 11.93 28.53 28.17
C GLN A 267 10.90 28.89 29.26
N SER A 268 9.65 29.23 28.91
CA SER A 268 8.59 29.50 29.89
C SER A 268 8.26 28.24 30.71
N PHE A 269 8.09 27.10 30.03
CA PHE A 269 7.92 25.80 30.70
C PHE A 269 9.14 25.41 31.55
N ARG A 270 10.38 25.66 31.09
CA ARG A 270 11.59 25.43 31.90
C ARG A 270 11.68 26.33 33.14
N ARG A 271 11.21 27.58 33.09
CA ARG A 271 11.15 28.47 34.26
C ARG A 271 10.16 27.96 35.31
N ARG A 272 8.97 27.51 34.89
CA ARG A 272 7.97 26.91 35.77
C ARG A 272 8.47 25.62 36.41
N LEU A 273 9.16 24.77 35.66
CA LEU A 273 9.85 23.58 36.20
C LEU A 273 10.94 23.95 37.22
N ALA A 274 11.75 24.97 36.95
CA ALA A 274 12.83 25.39 37.86
C ALA A 274 12.32 25.89 39.23
N THR A 275 11.04 26.25 39.35
CA THR A 275 10.39 26.62 40.63
C THR A 275 9.68 25.48 41.34
N MET A 276 9.61 24.28 40.76
CA MET A 276 8.90 23.13 41.35
C MET A 276 9.76 22.36 42.37
N PRO A 277 9.14 21.76 43.42
CA PRO A 277 9.83 20.86 44.33
C PRO A 277 10.44 19.64 43.63
N ALA A 278 11.56 19.13 44.16
CA ALA A 278 12.27 17.98 43.60
C ALA A 278 11.45 16.66 43.60
N ALA A 279 10.44 16.53 44.46
CA ALA A 279 9.51 15.40 44.41
C ALA A 279 8.53 15.55 43.23
N THR A 280 7.91 16.72 43.06
CA THR A 280 7.07 17.07 41.91
C THR A 280 7.81 16.93 40.58
N LEU A 281 9.07 17.36 40.49
CA LEU A 281 9.89 17.19 39.28
C LEU A 281 10.16 15.72 38.94
N ARG A 282 10.38 14.86 39.95
CA ARG A 282 10.49 13.41 39.74
C ARG A 282 9.18 12.80 39.28
N LEU A 283 8.04 13.18 39.89
CA LEU A 283 6.71 12.76 39.45
C LEU A 283 6.46 13.12 37.98
N LEU A 284 6.70 14.38 37.62
CA LEU A 284 6.52 14.85 36.24
C LEU A 284 7.49 14.17 35.27
N THR A 285 8.71 13.79 35.71
CA THR A 285 9.67 13.06 34.87
C THR A 285 9.22 11.63 34.62
N ILE A 286 8.70 10.93 35.64
CA ILE A 286 8.04 9.62 35.48
C ILE A 286 6.85 9.75 34.52
N ALA A 287 5.94 10.69 34.77
CA ALA A 287 4.79 10.92 33.91
C ALA A 287 5.17 11.34 32.49
N ALA A 288 6.28 12.03 32.27
CA ALA A 288 6.73 12.40 30.93
C ALA A 288 7.35 11.20 30.19
N ALA A 289 8.04 10.31 30.92
CA ALA A 289 8.62 9.07 30.41
C ALA A 289 7.58 7.98 30.12
N GLU A 290 6.50 7.89 30.90
CA GLU A 290 5.44 6.89 30.71
C GLU A 290 4.54 7.25 29.52
N PRO A 291 4.47 6.44 28.44
CA PRO A 291 3.76 6.82 27.23
C PRO A 291 2.24 6.99 27.43
N GLY A 292 1.59 5.95 27.97
CA GLY A 292 0.12 5.84 28.03
C GLY A 292 -0.55 6.70 29.11
N GLN A 293 0.23 7.44 29.89
CA GLN A 293 -0.23 8.33 30.98
C GLN A 293 -1.11 7.63 32.03
N ASP A 294 -1.03 6.30 32.17
CA ASP A 294 -1.77 5.55 33.18
C ASP A 294 -1.35 6.00 34.58
N GLU A 295 -2.28 6.66 35.26
CA GLU A 295 -2.06 7.18 36.59
C GLU A 295 -1.73 6.07 37.60
N ALA A 296 -2.27 4.87 37.44
CA ALA A 296 -2.00 3.73 38.33
C ALA A 296 -0.60 3.14 38.13
N LEU A 297 -0.05 3.15 36.91
CA LEU A 297 1.34 2.79 36.65
C LEU A 297 2.31 3.88 37.12
N ILE A 298 1.99 5.15 36.85
CA ILE A 298 2.80 6.31 37.26
C ILE A 298 2.91 6.38 38.79
N TRP A 299 1.83 6.19 39.55
CA TRP A 299 1.90 6.17 41.02
C TRP A 299 2.69 4.97 41.57
N ARG A 300 2.58 3.78 40.98
CA ARG A 300 3.40 2.61 41.35
C ARG A 300 4.90 2.84 41.10
N ALA A 301 5.26 3.58 40.06
CA ALA A 301 6.64 3.98 39.80
C ALA A 301 7.10 5.15 40.71
N ALA A 302 6.20 6.07 41.06
CA ALA A 302 6.46 7.19 41.96
C ALA A 302 6.76 6.73 43.39
N ASP A 303 5.99 5.78 43.92
CA ASP A 303 6.20 5.16 45.24
C ASP A 303 7.61 4.54 45.35
N ARG A 304 8.07 3.84 44.30
CA ARG A 304 9.43 3.30 44.21
C ARG A 304 10.55 4.35 44.27
N LEU A 305 10.27 5.61 43.91
CA LEU A 305 11.20 6.74 44.02
C LEU A 305 10.91 7.63 45.25
N GLY A 306 10.04 7.21 46.16
CA GLY A 306 9.70 7.91 47.40
C GLY A 306 8.88 9.19 47.18
N VAL A 307 8.03 9.20 46.16
CA VAL A 307 7.14 10.32 45.81
C VAL A 307 5.70 9.98 46.19
N ASP A 308 5.05 10.88 46.92
CA ASP A 308 3.72 10.71 47.52
C ASP A 308 2.66 11.52 46.74
N VAL A 309 1.37 11.23 46.94
CA VAL A 309 0.25 11.85 46.20
C VAL A 309 0.23 13.37 46.35
N LYS A 310 0.57 13.87 47.54
CA LYS A 310 0.73 15.30 47.85
C LYS A 310 1.77 16.01 46.97
N ASP A 311 2.77 15.29 46.44
CA ASP A 311 3.82 15.89 45.62
C ASP A 311 3.32 16.28 44.21
N ALA A 312 2.10 15.89 43.84
CA ALA A 312 1.40 16.39 42.65
C ALA A 312 0.79 17.79 42.84
N GLU A 313 0.42 18.18 44.06
CA GLU A 313 -0.31 19.44 44.34
C GLU A 313 0.35 20.67 43.67
N PRO A 314 1.69 20.89 43.74
CA PRO A 314 2.33 22.04 43.10
C PRO A 314 2.23 22.05 41.56
N ALA A 315 2.11 20.88 40.92
CA ALA A 315 1.94 20.79 39.46
C ALA A 315 0.48 20.97 39.03
N VAL A 316 -0.48 20.65 39.91
CA VAL A 316 -1.91 20.86 39.71
C VAL A 316 -2.27 22.34 39.93
N ASP A 317 -1.76 22.96 41.00
CA ASP A 317 -2.01 24.37 41.34
C ASP A 317 -1.40 25.35 40.32
N ASP A 318 -0.20 25.07 39.80
CA ASP A 318 0.40 25.80 38.67
C ASP A 318 -0.31 25.49 37.33
N GLY A 319 -1.24 24.53 37.30
CA GLY A 319 -1.92 24.08 36.08
C GLY A 319 -0.96 23.51 35.04
N TYR A 320 0.13 22.87 35.49
CA TYR A 320 1.16 22.29 34.61
C TYR A 320 0.75 20.89 34.13
N ALA A 321 0.19 20.08 35.03
CA ALA A 321 -0.40 18.78 34.72
C ALA A 321 -1.58 18.48 35.65
N THR A 322 -2.58 17.75 35.15
CA THR A 322 -3.73 17.27 35.93
C THR A 322 -3.66 15.75 36.09
N PHE A 323 -4.01 15.26 37.28
CA PHE A 323 -4.05 13.84 37.63
C PHE A 323 -5.52 13.47 37.88
N SER A 324 -6.14 12.73 36.95
CA SER A 324 -7.58 12.42 37.01
C SER A 324 -7.94 11.15 36.23
N GLY A 325 -7.47 10.00 36.70
CA GLY A 325 -7.53 8.70 36.02
C GLY A 325 -6.44 8.51 34.96
N TYR A 326 -5.98 9.62 34.37
CA TYR A 326 -4.81 9.71 33.52
C TYR A 326 -4.05 10.99 33.88
N VAL A 327 -2.74 11.00 33.65
CA VAL A 327 -1.93 12.22 33.75
C VAL A 327 -2.05 13.02 32.46
N ARG A 328 -2.38 14.31 32.56
CA ARG A 328 -2.53 15.18 31.39
C ARG A 328 -1.75 16.46 31.57
N PHE A 329 -0.65 16.60 30.83
CA PHE A 329 0.09 17.84 30.74
C PHE A 329 -0.75 18.93 30.06
N CYS A 330 -0.63 20.17 30.53
CA CYS A 330 -1.33 21.34 29.95
C CYS A 330 -0.99 21.57 28.47
N HIS A 331 0.16 21.08 28.01
CA HIS A 331 0.56 21.08 26.61
C HIS A 331 1.56 19.95 26.31
N PRO A 332 1.54 19.32 25.13
CA PRO A 332 2.52 18.28 24.78
C PRO A 332 3.98 18.78 24.78
N LEU A 333 4.20 20.07 24.45
CA LEU A 333 5.53 20.69 24.65
C LEU A 333 5.93 20.71 26.13
N ALA A 334 5.02 20.91 27.09
CA ALA A 334 5.35 20.89 28.51
C ALA A 334 5.89 19.51 28.92
N ARG A 335 5.20 18.42 28.52
CA ARG A 335 5.69 17.03 28.66
C ARG A 335 7.09 16.85 28.07
N SER A 336 7.28 17.25 26.81
CA SER A 336 8.59 17.13 26.15
C SER A 336 9.67 18.00 26.81
N THR A 337 9.28 19.12 27.43
CA THR A 337 10.18 20.02 28.16
C THR A 337 10.62 19.39 29.47
N VAL A 338 9.70 18.77 30.23
CA VAL A 338 10.05 18.00 31.44
C VAL A 338 11.07 16.93 31.09
N TYR A 339 10.75 16.07 30.11
CA TYR A 339 11.63 14.98 29.71
C TYR A 339 12.99 15.48 29.22
N LYS A 340 13.05 16.55 28.42
CA LYS A 340 14.31 17.15 27.94
C LYS A 340 15.10 17.89 29.02
N ALA A 341 14.44 18.42 30.06
CA ALA A 341 15.08 19.15 31.15
C ALA A 341 15.67 18.22 32.22
N ALA A 342 15.05 17.06 32.45
CA ALA A 342 15.56 16.04 33.35
C ALA A 342 16.96 15.56 32.93
N LEU A 343 17.84 15.35 33.89
CA LEU A 343 19.19 14.82 33.69
C LEU A 343 19.13 13.36 33.20
N PRO A 344 20.17 12.84 32.52
CA PRO A 344 20.20 11.45 32.06
C PRO A 344 19.96 10.43 33.19
N GLU A 345 20.53 10.67 34.37
CA GLU A 345 20.35 9.84 35.56
C GLU A 345 18.91 9.84 36.08
N GLU A 346 18.23 10.99 36.05
CA GLU A 346 16.83 11.14 36.46
C GLU A 346 15.89 10.42 35.50
N ARG A 347 16.16 10.49 34.19
CA ARG A 347 15.42 9.71 33.17
C ARG A 347 15.65 8.22 33.36
N GLN A 348 16.90 7.78 33.58
CA GLN A 348 17.22 6.38 33.82
C GLN A 348 16.54 5.84 35.09
N ALA A 349 16.48 6.64 36.16
CA ALA A 349 15.76 6.31 37.38
C ALA A 349 14.24 6.21 37.14
N ALA A 350 13.64 7.15 36.42
CA ALA A 350 12.23 7.13 36.05
C ALA A 350 11.88 5.91 35.17
N HIS A 351 12.68 5.63 34.14
CA HIS A 351 12.50 4.46 33.29
C HIS A 351 12.71 3.15 34.06
N ARG A 352 13.67 3.06 34.99
CA ARG A 352 13.84 1.87 35.84
C ARG A 352 12.64 1.65 36.77
N ALA A 353 12.14 2.72 37.40
CA ALA A 353 10.96 2.65 38.25
C ALA A 353 9.69 2.22 37.48
N LEU A 354 9.53 2.68 36.24
CA LEU A 354 8.44 2.26 35.33
C LEU A 354 8.60 0.80 34.89
N ALA A 355 9.80 0.36 34.52
CA ALA A 355 10.08 -1.04 34.19
C ALA A 355 9.79 -1.99 35.37
N ASP A 356 10.13 -1.60 36.60
CA ASP A 356 9.88 -2.39 37.80
C ASP A 356 8.41 -2.32 38.28
N ALA A 357 7.65 -1.31 37.85
CA ALA A 357 6.21 -1.18 38.13
C ALA A 357 5.32 -1.84 37.06
N THR A 358 5.84 -2.06 35.86
CA THR A 358 5.15 -2.73 34.75
C THR A 358 5.05 -4.24 35.00
N ASP A 359 3.91 -4.84 34.70
CA ASP A 359 3.72 -6.29 34.85
C ASP A 359 4.48 -7.04 33.73
N PRO A 360 5.42 -7.94 34.05
CA PRO A 360 6.25 -8.63 33.06
C PRO A 360 5.49 -9.67 32.24
N THR A 361 4.28 -10.05 32.63
CA THR A 361 3.43 -11.02 31.92
C THR A 361 2.33 -10.34 31.10
N ALA A 362 1.77 -9.22 31.58
CA ALA A 362 0.73 -8.49 30.86
C ALA A 362 1.30 -7.49 29.84
N GLU A 363 2.43 -6.83 30.13
CA GLU A 363 3.00 -5.77 29.29
C GLU A 363 4.53 -5.92 29.06
N PRO A 364 5.01 -7.09 28.60
CA PRO A 364 6.45 -7.37 28.45
C PRO A 364 7.17 -6.37 27.54
N GLU A 365 6.57 -5.98 26.43
CA GLU A 365 7.17 -5.02 25.48
C GLU A 365 7.36 -3.63 26.09
N ARG A 366 6.39 -3.14 26.88
CA ARG A 366 6.52 -1.86 27.61
C ARG A 366 7.66 -1.99 28.62
N ARG A 367 7.71 -3.07 29.41
CA ARG A 367 8.81 -3.31 30.36
C ARG A 367 10.19 -3.30 29.67
N ALA A 368 10.35 -4.04 28.57
CA ALA A 368 11.59 -4.11 27.81
C ALA A 368 12.04 -2.74 27.27
N TRP A 369 11.08 -1.94 26.76
CA TRP A 369 11.33 -0.56 26.33
C TRP A 369 11.86 0.32 27.47
N HIS A 370 11.22 0.29 28.64
CA HIS A 370 11.67 1.07 29.79
C HIS A 370 13.03 0.59 30.32
N LEU A 371 13.33 -0.71 30.33
CA LEU A 371 14.67 -1.20 30.65
C LEU A 371 15.74 -0.68 29.67
N ALA A 372 15.44 -0.66 28.37
CA ALA A 372 16.35 -0.18 27.33
C ALA A 372 16.70 1.32 27.42
N GLN A 373 15.79 2.12 27.98
CA GLN A 373 16.00 3.54 28.28
C GLN A 373 16.65 3.77 29.67
N ALA A 374 16.53 2.79 30.58
CA ALA A 374 17.18 2.81 31.90
C ALA A 374 18.65 2.34 31.88
N SER A 375 19.09 1.67 30.81
CA SER A 375 20.48 1.24 30.63
C SER A 375 21.42 2.40 30.36
N SER A 376 22.48 2.52 31.16
CA SER A 376 23.54 3.52 31.04
C SER A 376 24.68 3.13 30.09
N GLY A 377 24.61 1.93 29.51
CA GLY A 377 25.61 1.36 28.62
C GLY A 377 25.10 0.06 28.00
N LEU A 378 26.04 -0.78 27.53
CA LEU A 378 25.76 -2.07 26.91
C LEU A 378 25.27 -3.08 27.96
N ASP A 379 24.17 -3.78 27.68
CA ASP A 379 23.51 -4.74 28.58
C ASP A 379 22.88 -5.88 27.76
N GLU A 380 23.44 -7.09 27.91
CA GLU A 380 22.99 -8.28 27.18
C GLU A 380 21.63 -8.79 27.64
N ALA A 381 21.29 -8.65 28.93
CA ALA A 381 20.01 -9.12 29.45
C ALA A 381 18.85 -8.28 28.88
N VAL A 382 19.06 -6.96 28.78
CA VAL A 382 18.10 -6.05 28.16
C VAL A 382 18.05 -6.23 26.65
N ALA A 383 19.19 -6.44 25.98
CA ALA A 383 19.21 -6.75 24.54
C ALA A 383 18.43 -8.03 24.19
N ALA A 384 18.58 -9.11 24.99
CA ALA A 384 17.83 -10.35 24.81
C ALA A 384 16.33 -10.22 25.17
N GLU A 385 15.96 -9.28 26.06
CA GLU A 385 14.55 -9.00 26.34
C GLU A 385 13.88 -8.20 25.22
N LEU A 386 14.59 -7.25 24.62
CA LEU A 386 14.17 -6.54 23.41
C LEU A 386 14.03 -7.49 22.21
N GLU A 387 14.95 -8.44 22.04
CA GLU A 387 14.90 -9.47 20.97
C GLU A 387 13.60 -10.29 21.05
N ARG A 388 13.24 -10.80 22.24
CA ARG A 388 11.95 -11.49 22.46
C ARG A 388 10.72 -10.57 22.32
N SER A 389 10.86 -9.30 22.68
CA SER A 389 9.79 -8.29 22.52
C SER A 389 9.57 -7.97 21.04
N ALA A 390 10.61 -8.01 20.22
CA ALA A 390 10.53 -7.86 18.78
C ALA A 390 9.80 -9.03 18.12
N ASP A 391 10.09 -10.27 18.53
CA ASP A 391 9.36 -11.46 18.06
C ASP A 391 7.85 -11.34 18.36
N SER A 392 7.50 -10.86 19.57
CA SER A 392 6.11 -10.65 19.97
C SER A 392 5.44 -9.52 19.18
N ALA A 393 6.11 -8.38 19.02
CA ALA A 393 5.62 -7.27 18.21
C ALA A 393 5.45 -7.68 16.73
N GLN A 394 6.35 -8.50 16.18
CA GLN A 394 6.27 -9.05 14.83
C GLN A 394 5.08 -10.01 14.69
N ALA A 395 4.84 -10.89 15.66
CA ALA A 395 3.65 -11.76 15.69
C ALA A 395 2.33 -10.95 15.74
N ARG A 396 2.36 -9.74 16.30
CA ARG A 396 1.25 -8.77 16.26
C ARG A 396 1.23 -7.88 15.00
N GLY A 397 2.07 -8.17 14.00
CA GLY A 397 2.12 -7.44 12.72
C GLY A 397 2.79 -6.07 12.83
N GLY A 398 3.38 -5.77 13.99
CA GLY A 398 4.06 -4.53 14.32
C GLY A 398 5.49 -4.48 13.80
N GLN A 399 5.70 -4.70 12.49
CA GLN A 399 7.04 -4.73 11.88
C GLN A 399 7.90 -3.50 12.20
N ALA A 400 7.32 -2.30 12.28
CA ALA A 400 8.05 -1.08 12.63
C ALA A 400 8.56 -1.10 14.09
N ALA A 401 7.78 -1.65 15.02
CA ALA A 401 8.12 -1.81 16.43
C ALA A 401 9.14 -2.94 16.63
N ALA A 402 8.93 -4.09 15.99
CA ALA A 402 9.90 -5.18 15.98
C ALA A 402 11.27 -4.69 15.46
N ALA A 403 11.28 -3.93 14.36
CA ALA A 403 12.49 -3.35 13.82
C ALA A 403 13.14 -2.29 14.74
N ALA A 404 12.36 -1.58 15.56
CA ALA A 404 12.87 -0.66 16.57
C ALA A 404 13.47 -1.40 17.77
N PHE A 405 12.80 -2.45 18.27
CA PHE A 405 13.33 -3.32 19.31
C PHE A 405 14.61 -4.05 18.86
N HIS A 406 14.69 -4.55 17.62
CA HIS A 406 15.92 -5.13 17.09
C HIS A 406 17.05 -4.09 16.90
N GLU A 407 16.74 -2.89 16.41
CA GLU A 407 17.71 -1.77 16.31
C GLU A 407 18.30 -1.45 17.70
N ARG A 408 17.43 -1.33 18.72
CA ARG A 408 17.86 -1.06 20.10
C ARG A 408 18.57 -2.25 20.76
N ALA A 409 18.19 -3.48 20.44
CA ALA A 409 18.87 -4.69 20.92
C ALA A 409 20.31 -4.74 20.37
N ALA A 410 20.51 -4.44 19.09
CA ALA A 410 21.84 -4.34 18.50
C ALA A 410 22.68 -3.25 19.20
N GLU A 411 22.14 -2.04 19.40
CA GLU A 411 22.83 -0.96 20.11
C GLU A 411 23.27 -1.32 21.53
N LEU A 412 22.45 -2.07 22.27
CA LEU A 412 22.74 -2.47 23.66
C LEU A 412 23.61 -3.72 23.78
N THR A 413 23.81 -4.51 22.72
CA THR A 413 24.56 -5.77 22.78
C THR A 413 26.04 -5.53 23.08
N PRO A 414 26.65 -6.10 24.14
CA PRO A 414 28.06 -5.89 24.46
C PRO A 414 29.04 -6.53 23.47
N ASP A 415 28.80 -7.79 23.10
CA ASP A 415 29.68 -8.58 22.24
C ASP A 415 29.60 -8.12 20.75
N PRO A 416 30.72 -7.77 20.09
CA PRO A 416 30.73 -7.39 18.68
C PRO A 416 30.15 -8.43 17.72
N ALA A 417 30.35 -9.73 17.97
CA ALA A 417 29.84 -10.78 17.08
C ALA A 417 28.31 -10.89 17.19
N ARG A 418 27.77 -11.03 18.41
CA ARG A 418 26.32 -11.02 18.66
C ARG A 418 25.66 -9.71 18.24
N ARG A 419 26.37 -8.57 18.35
CA ARG A 419 25.90 -7.28 17.85
C ARG A 419 25.72 -7.30 16.33
N ALA A 420 26.64 -7.91 15.58
CA ALA A 420 26.52 -8.01 14.13
C ALA A 420 25.34 -8.89 13.69
N GLU A 421 25.12 -10.03 14.38
CA GLU A 421 23.95 -10.88 14.16
C GLU A 421 22.63 -10.09 14.38
N ARG A 422 22.51 -9.40 15.52
CA ARG A 422 21.31 -8.59 15.83
C ARG A 422 21.17 -7.38 14.90
N ALA A 423 22.27 -6.77 14.45
CA ALA A 423 22.24 -5.66 13.49
C ALA A 423 21.75 -6.11 12.11
N LEU A 424 22.09 -7.33 11.67
CA LEU A 424 21.54 -7.92 10.45
C LEU A 424 20.03 -8.19 10.58
N VAL A 425 19.59 -8.77 11.70
CA VAL A 425 18.15 -8.98 11.97
C VAL A 425 17.41 -7.63 11.99
N ALA A 426 17.95 -6.63 12.68
CA ALA A 426 17.40 -5.27 12.69
C ALA A 426 17.32 -4.67 11.27
N ALA A 427 18.35 -4.87 10.44
CA ALA A 427 18.34 -4.42 9.06
C ALA A 427 17.25 -5.10 8.23
N ARG A 428 17.09 -6.44 8.35
CA ARG A 428 16.01 -7.19 7.69
C ARG A 428 14.66 -6.63 8.12
N SER A 429 14.42 -6.47 9.42
CA SER A 429 13.16 -5.93 9.94
C SER A 429 12.91 -4.49 9.48
N LYS A 430 13.92 -3.61 9.37
CA LYS A 430 13.75 -2.25 8.80
C LYS A 430 13.45 -2.28 7.29
N TYR A 431 14.06 -3.20 6.54
CA TYR A 431 13.79 -3.39 5.12
C TYR A 431 12.35 -3.88 4.90
N ASP A 432 11.95 -4.93 5.60
CA ASP A 432 10.59 -5.49 5.54
C ASP A 432 9.55 -4.47 6.04
N ALA A 433 9.93 -3.62 7.01
CA ALA A 433 9.09 -2.53 7.49
C ALA A 433 8.89 -1.38 6.49
N GLY A 434 9.70 -1.29 5.42
CA GLY A 434 9.66 -0.25 4.40
C GLY A 434 10.59 0.94 4.65
N SER A 435 11.72 0.75 5.35
CA SER A 435 12.72 1.79 5.66
C SER A 435 14.15 1.41 5.21
N PRO A 436 14.41 1.30 3.90
CA PRO A 436 15.66 0.77 3.36
C PRO A 436 16.91 1.58 3.73
N GLU A 437 16.80 2.90 3.93
CA GLU A 437 17.91 3.77 4.35
C GLU A 437 18.31 3.51 5.82
N ARG A 438 17.35 3.12 6.66
CA ARG A 438 17.63 2.68 8.04
C ARG A 438 18.26 1.30 8.04
N ALA A 439 17.77 0.38 7.20
CA ALA A 439 18.35 -0.94 7.01
C ALA A 439 19.82 -0.86 6.54
N HIS A 440 20.14 0.01 5.58
CA HIS A 440 21.50 0.20 5.07
C HIS A 440 22.48 0.69 6.16
N ARG A 441 22.05 1.59 7.05
CA ARG A 441 22.88 2.02 8.20
C ARG A 441 23.13 0.89 9.21
N LEU A 442 22.16 0.00 9.41
CA LEU A 442 22.32 -1.16 10.30
C LEU A 442 23.23 -2.24 9.68
N LEU A 443 23.22 -2.40 8.36
CA LEU A 443 24.14 -3.29 7.65
C LEU A 443 25.60 -2.85 7.83
N ALA A 444 25.90 -1.55 7.78
CA ALA A 444 27.24 -1.06 8.07
C ALA A 444 27.72 -1.39 9.51
N ILE A 445 26.80 -1.47 10.49
CA ILE A 445 27.12 -1.93 11.85
C ILE A 445 27.37 -3.45 11.85
N ALA A 446 26.59 -4.21 11.09
CA ALA A 446 26.75 -5.66 10.97
C ALA A 446 28.10 -6.03 10.31
N GLU A 447 28.51 -5.33 9.24
CA GLU A 447 29.79 -5.54 8.54
C GLU A 447 31.00 -5.44 9.48
N ILE A 448 31.03 -4.42 10.35
CA ILE A 448 32.16 -4.15 11.25
C ILE A 448 32.38 -5.31 12.25
N GLY A 449 31.31 -5.99 12.69
CA GLY A 449 31.38 -7.11 13.63
C GLY A 449 31.32 -8.50 12.98
N ALA A 450 31.20 -8.60 11.66
CA ALA A 450 30.95 -9.86 10.97
C ALA A 450 32.16 -10.81 10.99
N SER A 451 32.13 -11.80 11.90
CA SER A 451 33.22 -12.75 12.12
C SER A 451 33.16 -14.00 11.24
N SER A 452 31.97 -14.46 10.83
CA SER A 452 31.77 -15.66 10.01
C SER A 452 31.48 -15.33 8.55
N GLU A 453 31.90 -16.20 7.61
CA GLU A 453 31.58 -16.01 6.18
C GLU A 453 30.08 -16.13 5.90
N HIS A 454 29.35 -16.98 6.64
CA HIS A 454 27.89 -17.05 6.52
C HIS A 454 27.23 -15.71 6.85
N LEU A 455 27.63 -15.05 7.95
CA LEU A 455 27.07 -13.75 8.34
C LEU A 455 27.39 -12.66 7.29
N LYS A 456 28.62 -12.65 6.75
CA LYS A 456 28.99 -11.74 5.65
C LYS A 456 28.18 -11.99 4.38
N ALA A 457 27.91 -13.24 4.03
CA ALA A 457 27.08 -13.59 2.88
C ALA A 457 25.61 -13.17 3.07
N GLN A 458 25.03 -13.30 4.27
CA GLN A 458 23.69 -12.78 4.57
C GLN A 458 23.61 -11.25 4.51
N ILE A 459 24.66 -10.55 4.97
CA ILE A 459 24.77 -9.09 4.88
C ILE A 459 24.77 -8.65 3.40
N GLU A 460 25.60 -9.28 2.57
CA GLU A 460 25.71 -9.01 1.13
C GLU A 460 24.39 -9.33 0.40
N LEU A 461 23.71 -10.43 0.75
CA LEU A 461 22.38 -10.76 0.24
C LEU A 461 21.35 -9.66 0.58
N LEU A 462 21.30 -9.20 1.83
CA LEU A 462 20.33 -8.17 2.20
C LEU A 462 20.66 -6.82 1.55
N GLN A 463 21.94 -6.46 1.40
CA GLN A 463 22.35 -5.30 0.62
C GLN A 463 21.91 -5.40 -0.84
N ALA A 464 22.09 -6.57 -1.46
CA ALA A 464 21.66 -6.85 -2.82
C ALA A 464 20.13 -6.76 -2.99
N GLN A 465 19.37 -7.31 -2.04
CA GLN A 465 17.90 -7.23 -2.02
C GLN A 465 17.40 -5.78 -1.85
N ILE A 466 18.01 -4.98 -0.95
CA ILE A 466 17.72 -3.55 -0.80
C ILE A 466 18.04 -2.79 -2.11
N SER A 467 19.22 -3.03 -2.68
CA SER A 467 19.65 -2.37 -3.92
C SER A 467 18.72 -2.69 -5.09
N SER A 468 18.40 -3.96 -5.29
CA SER A 468 17.46 -4.43 -6.32
C SER A 468 16.05 -3.87 -6.13
N ARG A 469 15.60 -3.63 -4.90
CA ARG A 469 14.26 -3.07 -4.65
C ARG A 469 14.19 -1.56 -4.86
N LEU A 470 15.28 -0.83 -4.61
CA LEU A 470 15.41 0.61 -4.90
C LEU A 470 15.70 0.89 -6.38
N HIS A 471 16.44 -0.01 -7.04
CA HIS A 471 16.83 0.07 -8.43
C HIS A 471 16.49 -1.25 -9.15
N PRO A 472 15.21 -1.52 -9.46
CA PRO A 472 14.71 -2.78 -10.06
C PRO A 472 15.17 -3.08 -11.51
N GLY A 473 16.39 -2.70 -11.86
CA GLY A 473 17.05 -2.98 -13.14
C GLY A 473 18.51 -3.43 -13.02
N ASP A 474 18.97 -3.88 -11.84
CA ASP A 474 20.32 -4.43 -11.65
C ASP A 474 20.29 -5.72 -10.84
N GLY A 475 20.40 -6.87 -11.53
CA GLY A 475 20.52 -8.19 -10.90
C GLY A 475 21.94 -8.55 -10.45
N THR A 476 22.94 -7.73 -10.79
CA THR A 476 24.36 -8.01 -10.53
C THR A 476 24.71 -8.10 -9.04
N PRO A 477 24.15 -7.28 -8.13
CA PRO A 477 24.33 -7.46 -6.69
C PRO A 477 23.80 -8.81 -6.18
N LEU A 478 22.64 -9.27 -6.68
CA LEU A 478 22.06 -10.56 -6.30
C LEU A 478 22.89 -11.73 -6.83
N LEU A 479 23.45 -11.59 -8.04
CA LEU A 479 24.41 -12.55 -8.61
C LEU A 479 25.65 -12.73 -7.71
N HIS A 480 26.26 -11.64 -7.27
CA HIS A 480 27.43 -11.71 -6.38
C HIS A 480 27.09 -12.34 -5.02
N ALA A 481 25.95 -11.96 -4.42
CA ALA A 481 25.47 -12.57 -3.18
C ALA A 481 25.21 -14.08 -3.35
N ALA A 482 24.59 -14.52 -4.45
CA ALA A 482 24.34 -15.93 -4.74
C ALA A 482 25.66 -16.73 -4.85
N ALA A 483 26.63 -16.23 -5.61
CA ALA A 483 27.93 -16.87 -5.78
C ALA A 483 28.73 -16.97 -4.46
N ARG A 484 28.53 -16.01 -3.54
CA ARG A 484 29.13 -16.07 -2.19
C ARG A 484 28.41 -17.04 -1.25
N LEU A 485 27.10 -17.17 -1.38
CA LEU A 485 26.29 -18.13 -0.61
C LEU A 485 26.52 -19.57 -1.07
N GLU A 486 26.81 -19.81 -2.34
CA GLU A 486 26.90 -21.15 -2.94
C GLU A 486 27.77 -22.18 -2.16
N PRO A 487 29.00 -21.86 -1.70
CA PRO A 487 29.79 -22.80 -0.88
C PRO A 487 29.37 -22.89 0.60
N ILE A 488 28.33 -22.17 1.02
CA ILE A 488 27.89 -22.02 2.42
C ILE A 488 26.47 -22.58 2.61
N ASP A 489 25.53 -22.15 1.78
CA ASP A 489 24.12 -22.53 1.75
C ASP A 489 23.65 -22.54 0.28
N LEU A 490 23.74 -23.72 -0.34
CA LEU A 490 23.37 -23.93 -1.73
C LEU A 490 21.88 -23.68 -2.00
N ALA A 491 21.00 -23.98 -1.05
CA ALA A 491 19.56 -23.80 -1.22
C ALA A 491 19.21 -22.31 -1.27
N GLN A 492 19.77 -21.51 -0.35
CA GLN A 492 19.60 -20.06 -0.37
C GLN A 492 20.31 -19.41 -1.58
N ALA A 493 21.46 -19.94 -2.02
CA ALA A 493 22.12 -19.50 -3.25
C ALA A 493 21.21 -19.69 -4.48
N ARG A 494 20.52 -20.83 -4.60
CA ARG A 494 19.56 -21.09 -5.69
C ARG A 494 18.32 -20.20 -5.63
N GLU A 495 17.74 -19.95 -4.45
CA GLU A 495 16.70 -18.93 -4.31
C GLU A 495 17.21 -17.52 -4.68
N THR A 496 18.48 -17.21 -4.43
CA THR A 496 19.09 -15.92 -4.81
C THR A 496 19.37 -15.84 -6.31
N TYR A 497 19.78 -16.94 -6.97
CA TYR A 497 19.93 -17.00 -8.43
C TYR A 497 18.58 -16.77 -9.15
N ARG A 498 17.47 -17.30 -8.61
CA ARG A 498 16.09 -16.99 -9.06
C ARG A 498 15.82 -15.49 -8.97
N ASP A 499 16.09 -14.87 -7.82
CA ASP A 499 15.85 -13.44 -7.61
C ASP A 499 16.71 -12.57 -8.55
N ALA A 500 17.96 -12.98 -8.80
CA ALA A 500 18.85 -12.34 -9.77
C ALA A 500 18.32 -12.44 -11.22
N PHE A 501 17.79 -13.59 -11.62
CA PHE A 501 17.11 -13.76 -12.92
C PHE A 501 15.86 -12.87 -13.02
N TYR A 502 15.03 -12.83 -11.98
CA TYR A 502 13.83 -12.00 -11.94
C TYR A 502 14.17 -10.50 -12.11
N ALA A 503 15.19 -10.04 -11.38
CA ALA A 503 15.71 -8.67 -11.50
C ALA A 503 16.29 -8.39 -12.89
N ALA A 504 17.09 -9.31 -13.46
CA ALA A 504 17.68 -9.14 -14.79
C ALA A 504 16.62 -9.11 -15.92
N LEU A 505 15.56 -9.92 -15.83
CA LEU A 505 14.43 -9.89 -16.77
C LEU A 505 13.60 -8.60 -16.61
N THR A 506 13.44 -8.09 -15.39
CA THR A 506 12.73 -6.83 -15.11
C THR A 506 13.51 -5.60 -15.60
N ALA A 507 14.85 -5.69 -15.60
CA ALA A 507 15.75 -4.64 -16.10
C ALA A 507 15.55 -4.36 -17.60
N GLY A 508 15.20 -5.37 -18.40
CA GLY A 508 14.89 -5.26 -19.81
C GLY A 508 15.93 -4.42 -20.60
N PRO A 509 15.49 -3.49 -21.46
CA PRO A 509 16.38 -2.59 -22.24
C PRO A 509 17.28 -1.65 -21.43
N LEU A 510 17.08 -1.51 -20.12
CA LEU A 510 17.86 -0.62 -19.25
C LEU A 510 18.90 -1.35 -18.39
N GLY A 511 18.89 -2.69 -18.41
CA GLY A 511 19.88 -3.52 -17.72
C GLY A 511 21.25 -3.53 -18.42
N HIS A 512 22.28 -3.99 -17.71
CA HIS A 512 23.58 -4.23 -18.33
C HIS A 512 23.47 -5.43 -19.30
N PRO A 513 23.88 -5.32 -20.58
CA PRO A 513 23.62 -6.35 -21.60
C PRO A 513 24.11 -7.75 -21.24
N GLU A 514 25.21 -7.85 -20.49
CA GLU A 514 25.80 -9.12 -20.06
C GLU A 514 25.18 -9.70 -18.78
N SER A 515 24.39 -8.93 -18.02
CA SER A 515 23.93 -9.32 -16.66
C SER A 515 23.17 -10.64 -16.68
N ILE A 516 22.19 -10.79 -17.58
CA ILE A 516 21.41 -12.03 -17.69
C ILE A 516 22.26 -13.24 -18.13
N ALA A 517 23.28 -13.04 -18.96
CA ALA A 517 24.19 -14.10 -19.39
C ALA A 517 25.15 -14.51 -18.25
N GLN A 518 25.62 -13.56 -17.45
CA GLN A 518 26.43 -13.84 -16.26
C GLN A 518 25.63 -14.59 -15.18
N VAL A 519 24.36 -14.22 -14.96
CA VAL A 519 23.44 -14.95 -14.06
C VAL A 519 23.21 -16.38 -14.57
N ALA A 520 22.98 -16.56 -15.87
CA ALA A 520 22.83 -17.88 -16.47
C ALA A 520 24.07 -18.76 -16.29
N ALA A 521 25.26 -18.24 -16.60
CA ALA A 521 26.51 -18.98 -16.46
C ALA A 521 26.82 -19.40 -15.01
N ALA A 522 26.48 -18.56 -14.03
CA ALA A 522 26.64 -18.90 -12.62
C ALA A 522 25.65 -19.99 -12.18
N ALA A 523 24.35 -19.83 -12.49
CA ALA A 523 23.34 -20.84 -12.20
C ALA A 523 23.67 -22.21 -12.84
N ARG A 524 24.15 -22.21 -14.08
CA ARG A 524 24.58 -23.40 -14.84
C ARG A 524 25.81 -24.06 -14.22
N THR A 525 26.73 -23.26 -13.70
CA THR A 525 27.91 -23.76 -12.97
C THR A 525 27.47 -24.41 -11.67
N SER A 526 26.51 -23.83 -10.96
CA SER A 526 25.95 -24.38 -9.72
C SER A 526 25.23 -25.71 -9.94
N THR A 527 24.35 -25.80 -10.96
CA THR A 527 23.64 -27.05 -11.29
C THR A 527 24.59 -28.17 -11.75
N LYS A 528 25.76 -27.84 -12.31
CA LYS A 528 26.81 -28.82 -12.65
C LYS A 528 27.55 -29.35 -11.41
N GLN A 529 27.68 -28.55 -10.36
CA GLN A 529 28.33 -28.98 -9.10
C GLN A 529 27.38 -29.81 -8.23
N ALA A 530 26.10 -29.43 -8.17
CA ALA A 530 25.06 -30.13 -7.45
C ALA A 530 23.78 -30.17 -8.30
N PRO A 531 23.22 -31.37 -8.60
CA PRO A 531 21.97 -31.48 -9.37
C PRO A 531 20.80 -30.75 -8.71
N ALA A 532 19.86 -30.29 -9.53
CA ALA A 532 18.59 -29.75 -9.06
C ALA A 532 17.79 -30.83 -8.30
N GLU A 533 17.24 -30.46 -7.15
CA GLU A 533 16.51 -31.33 -6.22
C GLU A 533 14.99 -31.23 -6.40
N ASN A 534 14.51 -30.09 -6.91
CA ASN A 534 13.08 -29.85 -7.16
C ASN A 534 12.81 -29.30 -8.57
N ALA A 535 11.54 -29.32 -8.97
CA ALA A 535 11.11 -28.92 -10.30
C ALA A 535 11.35 -27.42 -10.61
N PHE A 536 11.29 -26.52 -9.62
CA PHE A 536 11.56 -25.10 -9.85
C PHE A 536 13.04 -24.83 -10.17
N GLU A 537 13.95 -25.57 -9.53
CA GLU A 537 15.39 -25.52 -9.84
C GLU A 537 15.71 -26.11 -11.22
N VAL A 538 15.02 -27.19 -11.63
CA VAL A 538 15.14 -27.74 -13.00
C VAL A 538 14.65 -26.72 -14.03
N ALA A 539 13.59 -25.96 -13.73
CA ALA A 539 13.14 -24.85 -14.56
C ALA A 539 14.17 -23.69 -14.62
N LEU A 540 14.91 -23.44 -13.53
CA LEU A 540 15.97 -22.42 -13.51
C LEU A 540 17.18 -22.80 -14.38
N ASP A 541 17.68 -24.06 -14.34
CA ASP A 541 18.70 -24.53 -15.30
C ASP A 541 18.19 -24.52 -16.74
N GLY A 542 16.90 -24.83 -16.95
CA GLY A 542 16.25 -24.71 -18.25
C GLY A 542 16.25 -23.27 -18.79
N LEU A 543 15.92 -22.28 -17.95
CA LEU A 543 16.01 -20.86 -18.31
C LEU A 543 17.45 -20.45 -18.61
N ALA A 544 18.40 -20.91 -17.81
CA ALA A 544 19.81 -20.59 -18.04
C ALA A 544 20.32 -21.18 -19.37
N LYS A 545 19.85 -22.36 -19.78
CA LYS A 545 20.06 -22.92 -21.14
C LYS A 545 19.44 -22.07 -22.24
N ILE A 546 18.23 -21.51 -22.04
CA ILE A 546 17.61 -20.59 -23.02
C ILE A 546 18.53 -19.40 -23.32
N ILE A 547 19.25 -18.90 -22.30
CA ILE A 547 20.13 -17.73 -22.39
C ILE A 547 21.54 -18.10 -22.92
N GLU A 548 22.12 -19.23 -22.50
CA GLU A 548 23.46 -19.68 -22.94
C GLU A 548 23.46 -20.36 -24.32
N ASP A 549 22.65 -21.41 -24.45
CA ASP A 549 22.72 -22.37 -25.55
C ASP A 549 21.70 -22.03 -26.66
N GLY A 550 20.52 -21.51 -26.26
CA GLY A 550 19.47 -21.06 -27.16
C GLY A 550 18.08 -21.51 -26.70
N TYR A 551 17.03 -20.86 -27.23
CA TYR A 551 15.66 -21.13 -26.79
C TYR A 551 15.25 -22.59 -27.04
N ALA A 552 15.66 -23.16 -28.19
CA ALA A 552 15.36 -24.54 -28.55
C ALA A 552 15.88 -25.59 -27.55
N ASP A 553 17.05 -25.35 -26.95
CA ASP A 553 17.72 -26.30 -26.06
C ASP A 553 17.21 -26.22 -24.60
N GLY A 554 16.81 -25.04 -24.14
CA GLY A 554 16.34 -24.84 -22.77
C GLY A 554 14.82 -24.96 -22.56
N ALA A 555 13.99 -24.46 -23.50
CA ALA A 555 12.54 -24.38 -23.32
C ALA A 555 11.82 -25.73 -23.08
N PRO A 556 12.20 -26.87 -23.72
CA PRO A 556 11.60 -28.17 -23.43
C PRO A 556 11.78 -28.61 -21.97
N GLN A 557 12.95 -28.30 -21.38
CA GLN A 557 13.23 -28.60 -19.98
C GLN A 557 12.39 -27.74 -19.04
N VAL A 558 12.31 -26.42 -19.28
CA VAL A 558 11.47 -25.50 -18.50
C VAL A 558 10.03 -25.99 -18.49
N LYS A 559 9.44 -26.26 -19.66
CA LYS A 559 8.07 -26.76 -19.80
C LYS A 559 7.84 -28.08 -19.04
N SER A 560 8.75 -29.05 -19.20
CA SER A 560 8.66 -30.35 -18.50
C SER A 560 8.70 -30.17 -16.97
N ALA A 561 9.57 -29.30 -16.49
CA ALA A 561 9.73 -29.00 -15.08
C ALA A 561 8.49 -28.29 -14.49
N LEU A 562 7.93 -27.30 -15.19
CA LEU A 562 6.69 -26.63 -14.78
C LEU A 562 5.50 -27.61 -14.73
N ALA A 563 5.37 -28.50 -15.71
CA ALA A 563 4.34 -29.54 -15.70
C ALA A 563 4.50 -30.54 -14.52
N ALA A 564 5.75 -30.85 -14.13
CA ALA A 564 6.03 -31.66 -12.95
C ALA A 564 5.69 -30.93 -11.64
N ALA A 565 6.06 -29.65 -11.50
CA ALA A 565 5.71 -28.81 -10.35
C ALA A 565 4.19 -28.70 -10.17
N ARG A 566 3.45 -28.44 -11.26
CA ARG A 566 1.98 -28.41 -11.30
C ARG A 566 1.31 -29.72 -10.90
N SER A 567 2.02 -30.85 -11.02
CA SER A 567 1.51 -32.16 -10.64
C SER A 567 1.76 -32.51 -9.17
N SER A 568 2.50 -31.69 -8.42
CA SER A 568 2.71 -31.89 -6.98
C SER A 568 1.44 -31.59 -6.19
N ARG A 569 1.15 -32.41 -5.17
CA ARG A 569 -0.02 -32.23 -4.29
C ARG A 569 0.30 -31.61 -2.93
N GLU A 570 1.58 -31.57 -2.58
CA GLU A 570 2.08 -30.96 -1.35
C GLU A 570 3.02 -29.83 -1.76
N LEU A 571 2.70 -28.62 -1.31
CA LEU A 571 3.47 -27.40 -1.59
C LEU A 571 4.04 -26.89 -0.28
N SER A 572 5.35 -26.77 -0.21
CA SER A 572 6.04 -26.11 0.89
C SER A 572 5.92 -24.58 0.80
N ASP A 573 6.28 -23.89 1.89
CA ASP A 573 6.40 -22.44 1.85
C ASP A 573 7.56 -21.95 0.97
N SER A 574 8.52 -22.79 0.58
CA SER A 574 9.50 -22.44 -0.47
C SER A 574 8.82 -22.50 -1.84
N ASP A 575 8.12 -23.59 -2.17
CA ASP A 575 7.43 -23.76 -3.46
C ASP A 575 6.49 -22.57 -3.78
N LEU A 576 5.76 -22.08 -2.76
CA LEU A 576 4.90 -20.89 -2.90
C LEU A 576 5.69 -19.60 -3.21
N ARG A 577 6.94 -19.45 -2.76
CA ARG A 577 7.82 -18.32 -3.16
C ARG A 577 8.30 -18.44 -4.61
N TRP A 578 8.42 -19.65 -5.14
CA TRP A 578 8.81 -19.87 -6.54
C TRP A 578 7.65 -19.68 -7.53
N MET A 579 6.39 -19.88 -7.10
CA MET A 579 5.22 -19.82 -7.98
C MET A 579 5.03 -18.53 -8.80
N PRO A 580 5.25 -17.30 -8.28
CA PRO A 580 5.19 -16.08 -9.10
C PRO A 580 6.15 -16.11 -10.29
N PHE A 581 7.36 -16.62 -10.09
CA PHE A 581 8.35 -16.77 -11.15
C PHE A 581 7.99 -17.92 -12.10
N ALA A 582 7.53 -19.05 -11.57
CA ALA A 582 7.06 -20.19 -12.37
C ALA A 582 5.88 -19.82 -13.29
N GLY A 583 4.94 -19.00 -12.81
CA GLY A 583 3.83 -18.46 -13.62
C GLY A 583 4.31 -17.55 -14.75
N ARG A 584 5.35 -16.74 -14.52
CA ARG A 584 6.01 -15.97 -15.59
C ARG A 584 6.70 -16.89 -16.60
N LEU A 585 7.50 -17.85 -16.14
CA LEU A 585 8.18 -18.81 -17.03
C LEU A 585 7.20 -19.64 -17.87
N ALA A 586 6.03 -20.00 -17.33
CA ALA A 586 4.99 -20.70 -18.07
C ALA A 586 4.49 -19.89 -19.28
N LEU A 587 4.33 -18.57 -19.12
CA LEU A 587 4.01 -17.67 -20.23
C LEU A 587 5.19 -17.51 -21.20
N ASP A 588 6.42 -17.44 -20.70
CA ASP A 588 7.63 -17.35 -21.52
C ASP A 588 7.85 -18.61 -22.40
N VAL A 589 7.39 -19.79 -21.94
CA VAL A 589 7.42 -21.06 -22.70
C VAL A 589 6.08 -21.50 -23.32
N TRP A 590 5.10 -20.58 -23.41
CA TRP A 590 3.82 -20.80 -24.08
C TRP A 590 3.01 -21.99 -23.51
N ASP A 591 3.08 -22.22 -22.21
CA ASP A 591 2.29 -23.21 -21.46
C ASP A 591 1.14 -22.52 -20.69
N PRO A 592 -0.06 -22.42 -21.30
CA PRO A 592 -1.18 -21.70 -20.70
C PRO A 592 -1.78 -22.44 -19.50
N ASP A 593 -1.63 -23.77 -19.43
CA ASP A 593 -2.17 -24.58 -18.33
C ASP A 593 -1.38 -24.34 -17.04
N SER A 594 -0.05 -24.34 -17.14
CA SER A 594 0.82 -24.00 -16.00
C SER A 594 0.72 -22.53 -15.60
N ALA A 595 0.57 -21.62 -16.56
CA ALA A 595 0.36 -20.19 -16.28
C ALA A 595 -0.94 -19.95 -15.48
N LEU A 596 -2.05 -20.60 -15.84
CA LEU A 596 -3.32 -20.52 -15.12
C LEU A 596 -3.22 -21.12 -13.72
N ASP A 597 -2.66 -22.31 -13.59
CA ASP A 597 -2.66 -23.08 -12.34
C ASP A 597 -1.80 -22.43 -11.25
N PHE A 598 -0.57 -22.01 -11.60
CA PHE A 598 0.30 -21.27 -10.67
C PHE A 598 -0.31 -19.93 -10.28
N SER A 599 -0.85 -19.16 -11.25
CA SER A 599 -1.51 -17.87 -10.96
C SER A 599 -2.72 -18.03 -10.04
N THR A 600 -3.55 -19.04 -10.27
CA THR A 600 -4.70 -19.34 -9.40
C THR A 600 -4.25 -19.69 -7.98
N THR A 601 -3.31 -20.64 -7.87
CA THR A 601 -2.80 -21.12 -6.57
C THR A 601 -2.17 -20.01 -5.74
N ILE A 602 -1.35 -19.15 -6.35
CA ILE A 602 -0.68 -18.06 -5.61
C ILE A 602 -1.65 -16.91 -5.26
N ILE A 603 -2.62 -16.58 -6.12
CA ILE A 603 -3.68 -15.61 -5.81
C ILE A 603 -4.55 -16.11 -4.65
N GLU A 604 -4.96 -17.39 -4.66
CA GLU A 604 -5.73 -17.99 -3.58
C GLU A 604 -4.94 -18.08 -2.27
N SER A 605 -3.67 -18.50 -2.34
CA SER A 605 -2.79 -18.61 -1.16
C SER A 605 -2.57 -17.23 -0.52
N ALA A 606 -2.25 -16.21 -1.33
CA ALA A 606 -2.10 -14.84 -0.89
C ALA A 606 -3.40 -14.31 -0.24
N ARG A 607 -4.56 -14.48 -0.89
CA ARG A 607 -5.86 -14.07 -0.33
C ARG A 607 -6.26 -14.83 0.94
N ARG A 608 -5.91 -16.12 1.06
CA ARG A 608 -6.20 -16.97 2.22
C ARG A 608 -5.31 -16.65 3.42
N ARG A 609 -4.03 -16.39 3.18
CA ARG A 609 -3.05 -15.96 4.19
C ARG A 609 -3.18 -14.48 4.53
N GLY A 610 -3.83 -13.71 3.66
CA GLY A 610 -3.91 -12.26 3.76
C GLY A 610 -2.61 -11.55 3.37
N ASP A 611 -1.75 -12.15 2.55
CA ASP A 611 -0.48 -11.56 2.12
C ASP A 611 -0.69 -10.60 0.94
N PHE A 612 -0.86 -9.32 1.25
CA PHE A 612 -1.02 -8.25 0.26
C PHE A 612 0.33 -7.74 -0.27
N SER A 613 1.47 -8.29 0.21
CA SER A 613 2.78 -8.00 -0.34
C SER A 613 3.10 -8.83 -1.60
N THR A 614 2.69 -10.10 -1.61
CA THR A 614 2.83 -11.01 -2.77
C THR A 614 1.69 -10.88 -3.78
N LEU A 615 0.48 -10.48 -3.32
CA LEU A 615 -0.73 -10.45 -4.15
C LEU A 615 -0.62 -9.60 -5.44
N PRO A 616 0.01 -8.40 -5.47
CA PRO A 616 0.14 -7.64 -6.71
C PRO A 616 0.92 -8.38 -7.81
N THR A 617 2.03 -9.04 -7.46
CA THR A 617 2.83 -9.84 -8.40
C THR A 617 2.04 -11.04 -8.92
N ALA A 618 1.29 -11.70 -8.03
CA ALA A 618 0.39 -12.80 -8.37
C ALA A 618 -0.72 -12.37 -9.36
N LEU A 619 -1.36 -11.24 -9.10
CA LEU A 619 -2.41 -10.67 -9.97
C LEU A 619 -1.85 -10.26 -11.34
N LEU A 620 -0.65 -9.66 -11.41
CA LEU A 620 0.01 -9.32 -12.68
C LEU A 620 0.30 -10.56 -13.54
N GLY A 621 0.74 -11.67 -12.93
CA GLY A 621 0.88 -12.96 -13.63
C GLY A 621 -0.45 -13.47 -14.19
N GLY A 622 -1.51 -13.41 -13.39
CA GLY A 622 -2.87 -13.76 -13.81
C GLY A 622 -3.39 -12.89 -14.95
N ILE A 623 -3.13 -11.57 -14.94
CA ILE A 623 -3.48 -10.67 -16.05
C ILE A 623 -2.83 -11.13 -17.35
N GLY A 624 -1.55 -11.52 -17.33
CA GLY A 624 -0.83 -12.04 -18.50
C GLY A 624 -1.59 -13.17 -19.19
N TYR A 625 -2.07 -14.16 -18.44
CA TYR A 625 -2.92 -15.24 -18.97
C TYR A 625 -4.29 -14.74 -19.47
N LEU A 626 -4.96 -13.88 -18.70
CA LEU A 626 -6.33 -13.42 -18.99
C LEU A 626 -6.43 -12.62 -20.30
N LEU A 627 -5.38 -11.88 -20.68
CA LEU A 627 -5.32 -11.13 -21.96
C LEU A 627 -5.46 -12.06 -23.17
N PHE A 628 -4.78 -13.20 -23.17
CA PHE A 628 -4.82 -14.18 -24.27
C PHE A 628 -6.05 -15.10 -24.17
N ALA A 629 -6.49 -15.41 -22.95
CA ALA A 629 -7.73 -16.15 -22.70
C ALA A 629 -9.00 -15.37 -23.11
N GLY A 630 -8.91 -14.05 -23.24
CA GLY A 630 -10.03 -13.18 -23.68
C GLY A 630 -10.89 -12.60 -22.56
N ASP A 631 -10.49 -12.76 -21.30
CA ASP A 631 -11.23 -12.26 -20.13
C ASP A 631 -10.69 -10.88 -19.68
N LEU A 632 -10.96 -9.86 -20.50
CA LEU A 632 -10.60 -8.46 -20.19
C LEU A 632 -11.46 -7.85 -19.08
N ALA A 633 -12.49 -8.57 -18.60
CA ALA A 633 -13.28 -8.16 -17.44
C ALA A 633 -12.51 -8.48 -16.15
N THR A 634 -12.11 -9.74 -15.95
CA THR A 634 -11.30 -10.16 -14.80
C THR A 634 -9.92 -9.51 -14.83
N ALA A 635 -9.29 -9.35 -16.00
CA ALA A 635 -7.99 -8.69 -16.12
C ALA A 635 -8.04 -7.23 -15.62
N SER A 636 -9.11 -6.50 -15.96
CA SER A 636 -9.37 -5.14 -15.46
C SER A 636 -9.54 -5.13 -13.95
N MET A 637 -10.34 -6.06 -13.41
CA MET A 637 -10.54 -6.18 -11.96
C MET A 637 -9.24 -6.45 -11.20
N PHE A 638 -8.33 -7.23 -11.77
CA PHE A 638 -7.01 -7.48 -11.19
C PHE A 638 -6.08 -6.26 -11.32
N ALA A 639 -6.15 -5.52 -12.42
CA ALA A 639 -5.40 -4.26 -12.58
C ALA A 639 -5.83 -3.22 -11.54
N ASP A 640 -7.15 -3.07 -11.32
CA ASP A 640 -7.72 -2.20 -10.29
C ASP A 640 -7.30 -2.65 -8.88
N GLU A 641 -7.34 -3.97 -8.60
CA GLU A 641 -6.91 -4.55 -7.31
C GLU A 641 -5.41 -4.27 -7.05
N CYS A 642 -4.55 -4.37 -8.07
CA CYS A 642 -3.14 -3.99 -8.01
C CYS A 642 -2.92 -2.49 -7.71
N GLU A 643 -3.58 -1.58 -8.45
CA GLU A 643 -3.47 -0.14 -8.20
C GLU A 643 -3.95 0.22 -6.78
N MET A 644 -5.07 -0.37 -6.33
CA MET A 644 -5.60 -0.15 -4.99
C MET A 644 -4.67 -0.59 -3.85
N ILE A 645 -3.86 -1.64 -4.06
CA ILE A 645 -2.84 -2.10 -3.11
C ILE A 645 -1.60 -1.20 -3.18
N GLY A 646 -1.12 -0.90 -4.39
CA GLY A 646 0.08 -0.10 -4.65
C GLY A 646 0.04 1.31 -4.04
N ASP A 647 -1.13 1.96 -4.07
CA ASP A 647 -1.44 3.26 -3.44
C ASP A 647 -1.22 3.35 -1.91
N ASN A 648 -0.75 2.27 -1.27
CA ASN A 648 -0.47 2.21 0.17
C ASN A 648 0.89 1.55 0.51
N ILE A 649 1.69 1.17 -0.49
CA ILE A 649 3.06 0.67 -0.30
C ILE A 649 4.02 1.84 -0.51
N THR A 650 5.08 1.95 0.30
CA THR A 650 6.10 3.02 0.22
C THR A 650 6.92 3.03 -1.09
N ILE A 651 6.62 2.14 -2.04
CA ILE A 651 7.37 1.96 -3.29
C ILE A 651 6.37 2.04 -4.45
N PRO A 652 6.55 2.97 -5.41
CA PRO A 652 5.64 3.12 -6.54
C PRO A 652 5.51 1.83 -7.35
N THR A 653 4.27 1.35 -7.50
CA THR A 653 3.96 0.20 -8.37
C THR A 653 3.56 0.73 -9.74
N LEU A 654 4.23 0.29 -10.81
CA LEU A 654 3.90 0.73 -12.16
C LEU A 654 2.57 0.07 -12.62
N PRO A 655 1.64 0.80 -13.25
CA PRO A 655 0.31 0.32 -13.64
C PRO A 655 0.34 -0.58 -14.89
N PHE A 656 1.17 -1.63 -14.87
CA PHE A 656 1.34 -2.59 -15.96
C PHE A 656 0.00 -3.21 -16.39
N GLY A 657 -0.77 -3.72 -15.43
CA GLY A 657 -2.06 -4.38 -15.69
C GLY A 657 -3.06 -3.49 -16.43
N ARG A 658 -3.12 -2.21 -16.05
CA ARG A 658 -4.03 -1.23 -16.67
C ARG A 658 -3.58 -0.87 -18.09
N LEU A 659 -2.29 -0.66 -18.30
CA LEU A 659 -1.70 -0.39 -19.61
C LEU A 659 -2.03 -1.51 -20.62
N VAL A 660 -1.81 -2.77 -20.25
CA VAL A 660 -2.01 -3.92 -21.15
C VAL A 660 -3.50 -4.17 -21.43
N VAL A 661 -4.39 -3.98 -20.45
CA VAL A 661 -5.84 -4.08 -20.65
C VAL A 661 -6.35 -2.96 -21.57
N ALA A 662 -5.92 -1.71 -21.35
CA ALA A 662 -6.31 -0.58 -22.19
C ALA A 662 -5.87 -0.74 -23.65
N ALA A 663 -4.69 -1.32 -23.88
CA ALA A 663 -4.18 -1.63 -25.21
C ALA A 663 -5.04 -2.66 -25.96
N VAL A 664 -5.34 -3.82 -25.35
CA VAL A 664 -6.19 -4.84 -26.00
C VAL A 664 -7.62 -4.33 -26.20
N ARG A 665 -8.15 -3.51 -25.29
CA ARG A 665 -9.45 -2.82 -25.46
C ARG A 665 -9.45 -1.80 -26.60
N GLY A 666 -8.30 -1.30 -27.05
CA GLY A 666 -8.20 -0.28 -28.10
C GLY A 666 -8.30 1.17 -27.60
N GLN A 667 -8.10 1.43 -26.31
CA GLN A 667 -8.30 2.73 -25.67
C GLN A 667 -7.11 3.69 -25.88
N GLU A 668 -6.94 4.20 -27.11
CA GLU A 668 -5.79 5.01 -27.54
C GLU A 668 -5.43 6.16 -26.57
N LEU A 669 -6.42 6.92 -26.09
CA LEU A 669 -6.20 8.05 -25.17
C LEU A 669 -5.67 7.63 -23.79
N GLU A 670 -6.10 6.46 -23.29
CA GLU A 670 -5.67 5.96 -21.98
C GLU A 670 -4.26 5.38 -22.06
N VAL A 671 -3.95 4.62 -23.12
CA VAL A 671 -2.59 4.11 -23.37
C VAL A 671 -1.59 5.27 -23.47
N VAL A 672 -1.86 6.30 -24.29
CA VAL A 672 -0.98 7.47 -24.42
C VAL A 672 -0.81 8.19 -23.07
N SER A 673 -1.90 8.42 -22.34
CA SER A 673 -1.83 9.08 -21.02
C SER A 673 -1.04 8.30 -19.97
N LEU A 674 -1.10 6.96 -20.00
CA LEU A 674 -0.32 6.09 -19.11
C LEU A 674 1.16 6.10 -19.49
N VAL A 675 1.48 5.97 -20.78
CA VAL A 675 2.86 6.01 -21.30
C VAL A 675 3.53 7.34 -20.91
N ASP A 676 2.91 8.48 -21.20
CA ASP A 676 3.46 9.81 -20.92
C ASP A 676 3.68 10.06 -19.42
N ARG A 677 2.73 9.64 -18.58
CA ARG A 677 2.76 9.87 -17.13
C ARG A 677 3.79 9.01 -16.40
N VAL A 678 3.95 7.74 -16.81
CA VAL A 678 4.67 6.73 -16.03
C VAL A 678 6.10 6.50 -16.52
N THR A 679 6.37 6.70 -17.82
CA THR A 679 7.71 6.45 -18.38
C THR A 679 8.84 7.21 -17.66
N PRO A 680 8.71 8.49 -17.25
CA PRO A 680 9.73 9.17 -16.46
C PRO A 680 10.04 8.48 -15.12
N VAL A 681 9.01 7.94 -14.45
CA VAL A 681 9.14 7.21 -13.18
C VAL A 681 9.87 5.88 -13.40
N ALA A 682 9.44 5.11 -14.42
CA ALA A 682 10.07 3.84 -14.77
C ALA A 682 11.55 4.00 -15.17
N MET A 683 11.90 5.07 -15.90
CA MET A 683 13.29 5.40 -16.24
C MET A 683 14.12 5.75 -15.00
N ALA A 684 13.57 6.53 -14.06
CA ALA A 684 14.27 6.85 -12.80
C ALA A 684 14.54 5.59 -11.95
N MET A 685 13.63 4.62 -11.97
CA MET A 685 13.76 3.33 -11.28
C MET A 685 14.59 2.29 -12.07
N LYS A 686 15.04 2.59 -13.29
CA LYS A 686 15.66 1.64 -14.24
C LYS A 686 14.81 0.41 -14.59
N GLY A 687 13.48 0.49 -14.43
CA GLY A 687 12.55 -0.62 -14.71
C GLY A 687 12.30 -0.79 -16.21
N GLY A 688 13.29 -1.27 -16.98
CA GLY A 688 13.24 -1.29 -18.43
C GLY A 688 12.14 -2.15 -19.03
N GLN A 689 11.65 -3.19 -18.33
CA GLN A 689 10.46 -3.94 -18.74
C GLN A 689 9.23 -3.04 -18.99
N TRP A 690 9.15 -1.86 -18.37
CA TRP A 690 8.13 -0.86 -18.71
C TRP A 690 8.23 -0.38 -20.16
N LEU A 691 9.44 -0.20 -20.70
CA LEU A 691 9.67 0.21 -22.08
C LEU A 691 9.26 -0.89 -23.06
N THR A 692 9.51 -2.15 -22.72
CA THR A 692 9.06 -3.32 -23.50
C THR A 692 7.53 -3.48 -23.43
N ALA A 693 6.92 -3.32 -22.26
CA ALA A 693 5.48 -3.40 -22.07
C ALA A 693 4.72 -2.28 -22.80
N THR A 694 5.22 -1.05 -22.74
CA THR A 694 4.64 0.09 -23.49
C THR A 694 4.79 -0.10 -24.99
N ALA A 695 5.95 -0.54 -25.47
CA ALA A 695 6.14 -0.87 -26.88
C ALA A 695 5.21 -1.99 -27.37
N TRP A 696 5.03 -3.06 -26.60
CA TRP A 696 4.06 -4.12 -26.90
C TRP A 696 2.61 -3.62 -26.90
N ALA A 697 2.23 -2.85 -25.87
CA ALA A 697 0.89 -2.28 -25.71
C ALA A 697 0.54 -1.35 -26.90
N GLU A 698 1.46 -0.49 -27.32
CA GLU A 698 1.30 0.35 -28.51
C GLU A 698 1.20 -0.50 -29.79
N ALA A 699 1.98 -1.58 -29.91
CA ALA A 699 1.95 -2.46 -31.08
C ALA A 699 0.59 -3.17 -31.25
N VAL A 700 0.07 -3.77 -30.18
CA VAL A 700 -1.26 -4.41 -30.13
C VAL A 700 -2.35 -3.40 -30.45
N LEU A 701 -2.32 -2.23 -29.81
CA LEU A 701 -3.27 -1.14 -30.03
C LEU A 701 -3.32 -0.73 -31.50
N TYR A 702 -2.16 -0.48 -32.11
CA TYR A 702 -2.10 0.01 -33.49
C TYR A 702 -2.37 -1.10 -34.53
N ASN A 703 -2.05 -2.37 -34.26
CA ASN A 703 -2.48 -3.49 -35.11
C ASN A 703 -4.00 -3.68 -35.05
N GLY A 704 -4.61 -3.56 -33.85
CA GLY A 704 -6.06 -3.56 -33.69
C GLY A 704 -6.73 -2.42 -34.47
N LEU A 705 -6.20 -1.20 -34.37
CA LEU A 705 -6.69 -0.01 -35.09
C LEU A 705 -6.30 0.03 -36.59
N GLY A 706 -5.61 -0.98 -37.13
CA GLY A 706 -5.17 -1.02 -38.54
C GLY A 706 -4.14 0.04 -38.93
N ARG A 707 -3.39 0.61 -37.97
CA ARG A 707 -2.36 1.64 -38.18
C ARG A 707 -0.97 1.01 -38.24
N PHE A 708 -0.76 0.12 -39.21
CA PHE A 708 0.36 -0.83 -39.26
C PHE A 708 1.75 -0.19 -39.16
N ASP A 709 2.01 0.98 -39.76
CA ASP A 709 3.32 1.66 -39.66
C ASP A 709 3.69 2.02 -38.20
N ARG A 710 2.69 2.46 -37.41
CA ARG A 710 2.90 2.74 -35.98
C ARG A 710 3.04 1.46 -35.18
N ALA A 711 2.27 0.43 -35.53
CA ALA A 711 2.37 -0.88 -34.90
C ALA A 711 3.77 -1.49 -35.10
N LEU A 712 4.32 -1.39 -36.32
CA LEU A 712 5.64 -1.90 -36.67
C LEU A 712 6.76 -1.16 -35.90
N ALA A 713 6.70 0.18 -35.85
CA ALA A 713 7.67 0.98 -35.10
C ALA A 713 7.57 0.80 -33.56
N ALA A 714 6.43 0.33 -33.05
CA ALA A 714 6.26 -0.06 -31.66
C ALA A 714 6.75 -1.50 -31.41
N ALA A 715 6.36 -2.45 -32.25
CA ALA A 715 6.74 -3.85 -32.15
C ALA A 715 8.27 -4.03 -32.23
N GLU A 716 8.95 -3.31 -33.14
CA GLU A 716 10.42 -3.25 -33.22
C GLU A 716 11.10 -2.58 -32.02
N ARG A 717 10.39 -1.78 -31.21
CA ARG A 717 10.94 -1.32 -29.92
C ARG A 717 10.86 -2.42 -28.87
N GLY A 718 9.77 -3.18 -28.84
CA GLY A 718 9.55 -4.28 -27.90
C GLY A 718 10.41 -5.53 -28.20
N SER A 719 10.64 -5.85 -29.48
CA SER A 719 11.40 -7.05 -29.88
C SER A 719 12.94 -6.90 -29.80
N ARG A 720 13.47 -5.69 -29.54
CA ARG A 720 14.91 -5.39 -29.51
C ARG A 720 15.73 -6.26 -28.57
N ASN A 721 15.16 -6.66 -27.43
CA ASN A 721 15.85 -7.44 -26.40
C ASN A 721 15.18 -8.81 -26.27
N PRO A 722 15.43 -9.74 -27.20
CA PRO A 722 14.75 -11.04 -27.24
C PRO A 722 14.98 -11.88 -25.97
N ASN A 723 16.08 -11.63 -25.24
CA ASN A 723 16.43 -12.33 -24.01
C ASN A 723 15.54 -11.92 -22.81
N GLU A 724 14.66 -10.92 -22.94
CA GLU A 724 13.61 -10.62 -21.96
C GLU A 724 12.46 -11.65 -21.99
N LEU A 725 12.39 -12.46 -23.06
CA LEU A 725 11.29 -13.41 -23.33
C LEU A 725 9.92 -12.69 -23.27
N GLY A 726 8.83 -13.39 -22.93
CA GLY A 726 7.49 -12.84 -22.67
C GLY A 726 7.08 -11.70 -23.60
N LEU A 727 7.03 -10.48 -23.06
CA LEU A 727 6.68 -9.24 -23.79
C LEU A 727 7.49 -9.01 -25.07
N ALA A 728 8.79 -9.35 -25.09
CA ALA A 728 9.62 -9.23 -26.29
C ALA A 728 9.22 -10.28 -27.35
N SER A 729 8.94 -11.51 -26.93
CA SER A 729 8.44 -12.59 -27.81
C SER A 729 7.03 -12.28 -28.34
N TRP A 730 6.14 -11.71 -27.51
CA TRP A 730 4.83 -11.25 -27.97
C TRP A 730 4.95 -10.06 -28.92
N SER A 731 5.94 -9.17 -28.71
CA SER A 731 6.24 -8.07 -29.64
C SER A 731 6.72 -8.58 -31.01
N MET A 732 7.38 -9.74 -31.09
CA MET A 732 7.72 -10.37 -32.37
C MET A 732 6.48 -10.80 -33.15
N VAL A 733 5.42 -11.28 -32.49
CA VAL A 733 4.14 -11.62 -33.13
C VAL A 733 3.49 -10.35 -33.72
N GLU A 734 3.46 -9.26 -32.94
CA GLU A 734 2.97 -7.97 -33.42
C GLU A 734 3.81 -7.42 -34.58
N GLN A 735 5.11 -7.67 -34.58
CA GLN A 735 6.04 -7.23 -35.63
C GLN A 735 5.78 -7.96 -36.94
N VAL A 736 5.55 -9.29 -36.93
CA VAL A 736 5.24 -10.04 -38.16
C VAL A 736 3.95 -9.53 -38.79
N GLU A 737 2.89 -9.36 -38.00
CA GLU A 737 1.62 -8.86 -38.54
C GLU A 737 1.75 -7.43 -39.08
N ALA A 738 2.34 -6.53 -38.30
CA ALA A 738 2.51 -5.13 -38.70
C ALA A 738 3.36 -5.01 -39.98
N ALA A 739 4.48 -5.73 -40.06
CA ALA A 739 5.38 -5.74 -41.21
C ALA A 739 4.72 -6.29 -42.47
N ALA A 740 3.98 -7.40 -42.38
CA ALA A 740 3.24 -7.95 -43.52
C ALA A 740 2.14 -6.98 -43.99
N CYS A 741 1.37 -6.40 -43.07
CA CYS A 741 0.26 -5.50 -43.39
C CYS A 741 0.71 -4.10 -43.85
N SER A 742 1.90 -3.61 -43.44
CA SER A 742 2.48 -2.35 -43.94
C SER A 742 3.25 -2.50 -45.26
N GLY A 743 3.32 -3.70 -45.86
CA GLY A 743 4.08 -3.94 -47.09
C GLY A 743 5.60 -3.99 -46.90
N HIS A 744 6.05 -4.38 -45.70
CA HIS A 744 7.46 -4.53 -45.32
C HIS A 744 7.81 -5.95 -44.83
N PRO A 745 7.45 -7.03 -45.56
CA PRO A 745 7.63 -8.42 -45.12
C PRO A 745 9.10 -8.78 -44.82
N GLU A 746 10.07 -8.08 -45.39
CA GLU A 746 11.50 -8.24 -45.08
C GLU A 746 11.81 -8.00 -43.59
N ARG A 747 11.03 -7.16 -42.90
CA ARG A 747 11.18 -6.84 -41.46
C ARG A 747 10.51 -7.89 -40.56
N ALA A 748 9.78 -8.85 -41.13
CA ALA A 748 9.17 -9.97 -40.41
C ALA A 748 10.07 -11.23 -40.34
N VAL A 749 11.11 -11.32 -41.17
CA VAL A 749 11.90 -12.56 -41.36
C VAL A 749 12.55 -13.09 -40.08
N GLU A 750 13.29 -12.26 -39.34
CA GLU A 750 13.95 -12.68 -38.09
C GLU A 750 12.94 -12.93 -36.94
N PRO A 751 11.93 -12.08 -36.70
CA PRO A 751 10.82 -12.39 -35.80
C PRO A 751 10.15 -13.73 -36.11
N MET A 752 9.82 -13.99 -37.38
CA MET A 752 9.18 -15.25 -37.80
C MET A 752 10.10 -16.44 -37.56
N ARG A 753 11.39 -16.35 -37.94
CA ARG A 753 12.39 -17.39 -37.68
C ARG A 753 12.42 -17.80 -36.21
N ARG A 754 12.38 -16.81 -35.29
CA ARG A 754 12.31 -17.05 -33.84
C ARG A 754 10.99 -17.68 -33.41
N LEU A 755 9.85 -17.21 -33.91
CA LEU A 755 8.54 -17.81 -33.58
C LEU A 755 8.46 -19.28 -34.04
N THR A 756 9.00 -19.62 -35.21
CA THR A 756 9.10 -21.02 -35.69
C THR A 756 10.05 -21.86 -34.82
N GLU A 757 11.14 -21.29 -34.32
CA GLU A 757 12.06 -21.94 -33.36
C GLU A 757 11.34 -22.22 -32.02
N MET A 758 10.65 -21.21 -31.47
CA MET A 758 9.85 -21.35 -30.25
C MET A 758 8.72 -22.39 -30.41
N ALA A 759 8.05 -22.40 -31.56
CA ALA A 759 6.97 -23.33 -31.87
C ALA A 759 7.44 -24.79 -31.88
N LYS A 760 8.60 -25.07 -32.49
CA LYS A 760 9.23 -26.40 -32.50
C LYS A 760 9.65 -26.82 -31.09
N ALA A 761 10.30 -25.92 -30.35
CA ALA A 761 10.81 -26.19 -29.01
C ALA A 761 9.70 -26.48 -27.99
N CYS A 762 8.68 -25.61 -27.91
CA CYS A 762 7.62 -25.73 -26.95
C CYS A 762 6.56 -26.76 -27.36
N SER A 763 6.25 -26.87 -28.66
CA SER A 763 5.23 -27.79 -29.20
C SER A 763 3.90 -27.76 -28.40
N THR A 764 3.42 -26.56 -28.03
CA THR A 764 2.06 -26.35 -27.48
C THR A 764 1.16 -25.84 -28.59
N ASP A 765 -0.12 -26.23 -28.57
CA ASP A 765 -1.12 -25.76 -29.54
C ASP A 765 -1.17 -24.21 -29.62
N TRP A 766 -0.91 -23.50 -28.53
CA TRP A 766 -0.89 -22.03 -28.52
C TRP A 766 0.17 -21.46 -29.45
N ILE A 767 1.46 -21.80 -29.25
CA ILE A 767 2.54 -21.26 -30.10
C ILE A 767 2.55 -21.88 -31.50
N LEU A 768 2.15 -23.15 -31.66
CA LEU A 768 1.99 -23.77 -32.98
C LEU A 768 0.96 -22.99 -33.81
N GLY A 769 -0.17 -22.62 -33.19
CA GLY A 769 -1.20 -21.82 -33.84
C GLY A 769 -0.79 -20.36 -34.11
N VAL A 770 -0.11 -19.71 -33.15
CA VAL A 770 0.41 -18.33 -33.32
C VAL A 770 1.50 -18.28 -34.40
N ALA A 771 2.40 -19.26 -34.45
CA ALA A 771 3.42 -19.35 -35.49
C ALA A 771 2.79 -19.61 -36.87
N ALA A 772 1.90 -20.59 -37.01
CA ALA A 772 1.20 -20.85 -38.28
C ALA A 772 0.40 -19.63 -38.78
N ARG A 773 -0.24 -18.87 -37.88
CA ARG A 773 -0.93 -17.61 -38.22
C ARG A 773 0.04 -16.56 -38.75
N SER A 774 1.22 -16.46 -38.15
CA SER A 774 2.25 -15.48 -38.51
C SER A 774 2.94 -15.86 -39.82
N GLU A 775 3.18 -17.16 -40.05
CA GLU A 775 3.76 -17.72 -41.27
C GLU A 775 2.81 -17.55 -42.47
N ALA A 776 1.50 -17.73 -42.27
CA ALA A 776 0.47 -17.50 -43.30
C ALA A 776 0.45 -16.07 -43.86
N LEU A 777 0.92 -15.07 -43.12
CA LEU A 777 1.02 -13.69 -43.59
C LEU A 777 2.21 -13.44 -44.51
N LEU A 778 3.19 -14.35 -44.53
CA LEU A 778 4.43 -14.26 -45.31
C LEU A 778 4.51 -15.31 -46.43
N ALA A 779 3.65 -16.33 -46.39
CA ALA A 779 3.57 -17.41 -47.35
C ALA A 779 2.99 -16.98 -48.71
N GLU A 780 3.32 -17.73 -49.77
CA GLU A 780 2.67 -17.62 -51.07
C GLU A 780 1.22 -18.17 -51.02
N GLU A 781 0.40 -17.80 -52.00
CA GLU A 781 -1.06 -17.97 -51.93
C GLU A 781 -1.54 -19.41 -51.78
N GLU A 782 -0.81 -20.40 -52.31
CA GLU A 782 -1.16 -21.82 -52.21
C GLU A 782 -0.95 -22.39 -50.80
N ASP A 783 0.13 -21.99 -50.11
CA ASP A 783 0.46 -22.45 -48.75
C ASP A 783 -0.28 -21.66 -47.66
N ALA A 784 -0.60 -20.38 -47.91
CA ALA A 784 -1.22 -19.48 -46.94
C ALA A 784 -2.57 -19.99 -46.40
N GLU A 785 -3.43 -20.60 -47.23
CA GLU A 785 -4.72 -21.16 -46.78
C GLU A 785 -4.53 -22.34 -45.81
N VAL A 786 -3.54 -23.20 -46.08
CA VAL A 786 -3.23 -24.35 -45.23
C VAL A 786 -2.75 -23.86 -43.87
N LEU A 787 -1.80 -22.91 -43.85
CA LEU A 787 -1.26 -22.31 -42.62
C LEU A 787 -2.34 -21.58 -41.80
N HIS A 788 -3.22 -20.81 -42.45
CA HIS A 788 -4.36 -20.17 -41.76
C HIS A 788 -5.32 -21.19 -41.13
N ARG A 789 -5.62 -22.30 -41.80
CA ARG A 789 -6.47 -23.38 -41.24
C ARG A 789 -5.77 -24.09 -40.09
N THR A 790 -4.49 -24.45 -40.25
CA THR A 790 -3.65 -25.04 -39.19
C THR A 790 -3.60 -24.15 -37.95
N ALA A 791 -3.48 -22.82 -38.14
CA ALA A 791 -3.51 -21.86 -37.04
C ALA A 791 -4.82 -21.92 -36.24
N ILE A 792 -5.96 -21.90 -36.93
CA ILE A 792 -7.29 -21.98 -36.31
C ILE A 792 -7.47 -23.31 -35.59
N GLU A 793 -7.11 -24.43 -36.22
CA GLU A 793 -7.24 -25.78 -35.67
C GLU A 793 -6.42 -25.99 -34.38
N HIS A 794 -5.20 -25.44 -34.31
CA HIS A 794 -4.42 -25.46 -33.08
C HIS A 794 -5.04 -24.56 -32.00
N LEU A 795 -5.36 -23.31 -32.33
CA LEU A 795 -5.89 -22.35 -31.34
C LEU A 795 -7.26 -22.76 -30.79
N GLU A 796 -8.10 -23.44 -31.57
CA GLU A 796 -9.40 -23.98 -31.15
C GLU A 796 -9.28 -25.08 -30.07
N ARG A 797 -8.13 -25.76 -29.97
CA ARG A 797 -7.84 -26.72 -28.88
C ARG A 797 -7.42 -26.05 -27.57
N THR A 798 -7.17 -24.74 -27.59
CA THR A 798 -6.72 -23.96 -26.43
C THR A 798 -7.84 -23.10 -25.84
N GLN A 799 -7.59 -22.53 -24.66
CA GLN A 799 -8.44 -21.47 -24.10
C GLN A 799 -8.05 -20.06 -24.59
N MET A 800 -7.10 -19.91 -25.53
CA MET A 800 -6.53 -18.63 -25.94
C MET A 800 -7.42 -17.92 -26.98
N ARG A 801 -8.62 -17.49 -26.55
CA ARG A 801 -9.68 -16.95 -27.40
C ARG A 801 -9.25 -15.70 -28.18
N THR A 802 -8.41 -14.84 -27.60
CA THR A 802 -7.90 -13.63 -28.26
C THR A 802 -7.06 -13.98 -29.50
N ASP A 803 -6.18 -14.98 -29.39
CA ASP A 803 -5.36 -15.43 -30.52
C ASP A 803 -6.20 -16.18 -31.57
N TRP A 804 -7.17 -17.00 -31.13
CA TRP A 804 -8.11 -17.67 -32.03
C TRP A 804 -8.94 -16.67 -32.85
N ALA A 805 -9.52 -15.65 -32.20
CA ALA A 805 -10.27 -14.58 -32.87
C ALA A 805 -9.41 -13.81 -33.88
N ARG A 806 -8.12 -13.61 -33.55
CA ARG A 806 -7.14 -12.97 -34.45
C ARG A 806 -6.75 -13.85 -35.64
N ALA A 807 -6.69 -15.18 -35.47
CA ALA A 807 -6.52 -16.11 -36.59
C ALA A 807 -7.73 -16.10 -37.53
N GLN A 808 -8.95 -16.05 -36.98
CA GLN A 808 -10.19 -15.91 -37.76
C GLN A 808 -10.22 -14.59 -38.55
N LEU A 809 -9.79 -13.48 -37.94
CA LEU A 809 -9.72 -12.17 -38.60
C LEU A 809 -8.78 -12.20 -39.80
N LEU A 810 -7.51 -12.58 -39.58
CA LEU A 810 -6.49 -12.56 -40.62
C LEU A 810 -6.82 -13.51 -41.78
N TYR A 811 -7.39 -14.69 -41.49
CA TYR A 811 -7.84 -15.59 -42.55
C TYR A 811 -9.05 -15.04 -43.31
N GLY A 812 -9.99 -14.37 -42.62
CA GLY A 812 -11.09 -13.65 -43.26
C GLY A 812 -10.63 -12.51 -44.18
N GLU A 813 -9.63 -11.75 -43.76
CA GLU A 813 -8.97 -10.69 -44.54
C GLU A 813 -8.22 -11.25 -45.76
N TRP A 814 -7.54 -12.39 -45.61
CA TRP A 814 -6.89 -13.10 -46.72
C TRP A 814 -7.92 -13.62 -47.73
N LEU A 815 -8.97 -14.30 -47.28
CA LEU A 815 -10.07 -14.78 -48.14
C LEU A 815 -10.76 -13.63 -48.90
N ARG A 816 -10.87 -12.43 -48.30
CA ARG A 816 -11.41 -11.26 -49.00
C ARG A 816 -10.46 -10.77 -50.10
N ARG A 817 -9.15 -10.77 -49.85
CA ARG A 817 -8.13 -10.42 -50.86
C ARG A 817 -8.16 -11.40 -52.05
N GLN A 818 -8.47 -12.67 -51.79
CA GLN A 818 -8.72 -13.72 -52.80
C GLN A 818 -10.13 -13.68 -53.45
N ASP A 819 -10.89 -12.59 -53.27
CA ASP A 819 -12.29 -12.40 -53.71
C ASP A 819 -13.31 -13.48 -53.25
N ARG A 820 -12.94 -14.36 -52.30
CA ARG A 820 -13.79 -15.41 -51.71
C ARG A 820 -14.72 -14.86 -50.63
N ARG A 821 -15.52 -13.84 -51.00
CA ARG A 821 -16.34 -13.02 -50.08
C ARG A 821 -17.30 -13.84 -49.20
N THR A 822 -17.90 -14.91 -49.73
CA THR A 822 -18.86 -15.74 -48.97
C THR A 822 -18.18 -16.51 -47.84
N GLU A 823 -16.97 -17.03 -48.07
CA GLU A 823 -16.18 -17.73 -47.05
C GLU A 823 -15.56 -16.74 -46.06
N SER A 824 -15.00 -15.64 -46.57
CA SER A 824 -14.47 -14.53 -45.77
C SER A 824 -15.45 -14.06 -44.69
N ARG A 825 -16.73 -13.80 -45.05
CA ARG A 825 -17.77 -13.39 -44.09
C ARG A 825 -17.95 -14.34 -42.91
N LYS A 826 -17.82 -15.66 -43.11
CA LYS A 826 -17.94 -16.64 -42.02
C LYS A 826 -16.86 -16.40 -40.96
N HIS A 827 -15.61 -16.29 -41.39
CA HIS A 827 -14.45 -16.11 -40.52
C HIS A 827 -14.42 -14.71 -39.91
N LEU A 828 -14.73 -13.67 -40.69
CA LEU A 828 -14.82 -12.30 -40.18
C LEU A 828 -15.94 -12.09 -39.15
N ARG A 829 -17.11 -12.76 -39.30
CA ARG A 829 -18.16 -12.74 -38.26
C ARG A 829 -17.68 -13.41 -36.98
N GLN A 830 -17.08 -14.60 -37.08
CA GLN A 830 -16.52 -15.31 -35.91
C GLN A 830 -15.49 -14.45 -35.17
N ALA A 831 -14.64 -13.73 -35.90
CA ALA A 831 -13.71 -12.76 -35.32
C ALA A 831 -14.42 -11.56 -34.67
N HIS A 832 -15.35 -10.91 -35.38
CA HIS A 832 -16.12 -9.77 -34.89
C HIS A 832 -16.86 -10.10 -33.58
N ASP A 833 -17.57 -11.22 -33.57
CA ASP A 833 -18.39 -11.64 -32.43
C ASP A 833 -17.50 -11.99 -31.24
N ALA A 834 -16.42 -12.74 -31.45
CA ALA A 834 -15.45 -13.07 -30.40
C ALA A 834 -14.71 -11.83 -29.87
N PHE A 835 -14.30 -10.87 -30.70
CA PHE A 835 -13.69 -9.63 -30.20
C PHE A 835 -14.69 -8.73 -29.47
N THR A 836 -15.98 -8.78 -29.84
CA THR A 836 -17.05 -8.10 -29.10
C THR A 836 -17.28 -8.74 -27.73
N GLU A 837 -17.26 -10.08 -27.68
CA GLU A 837 -17.29 -10.90 -26.48
C GLU A 837 -16.09 -10.58 -25.55
N ILE A 838 -14.89 -10.50 -26.10
CA ILE A 838 -13.66 -10.17 -25.34
C ILE A 838 -13.67 -8.69 -24.88
N GLY A 839 -14.29 -7.79 -25.64
CA GLY A 839 -14.23 -6.34 -25.44
C GLY A 839 -12.99 -5.67 -26.05
N ALA A 840 -12.44 -6.25 -27.12
CA ALA A 840 -11.28 -5.73 -27.84
C ALA A 840 -11.70 -4.75 -28.96
N GLU A 841 -12.18 -3.56 -28.59
CA GLU A 841 -12.92 -2.65 -29.49
C GLU A 841 -12.14 -2.25 -30.76
N GLY A 842 -10.82 -2.12 -30.66
CA GLY A 842 -9.97 -1.87 -31.84
C GLY A 842 -10.12 -2.96 -32.91
N PHE A 843 -10.00 -4.23 -32.52
CA PHE A 843 -10.16 -5.37 -33.43
C PHE A 843 -11.61 -5.56 -33.88
N VAL A 844 -12.61 -5.21 -33.07
CA VAL A 844 -14.04 -5.17 -33.49
C VAL A 844 -14.23 -4.17 -34.63
N ASP A 845 -13.69 -2.96 -34.49
CA ASP A 845 -13.79 -1.90 -35.50
C ASP A 845 -13.09 -2.31 -36.82
N ARG A 846 -11.93 -3.00 -36.74
CA ARG A 846 -11.24 -3.59 -37.91
C ARG A 846 -12.05 -4.71 -38.58
N ALA A 847 -12.51 -5.71 -37.82
CA ALA A 847 -13.33 -6.81 -38.34
C ALA A 847 -14.62 -6.32 -39.01
N ARG A 848 -15.26 -5.29 -38.45
CA ARG A 848 -16.43 -4.63 -39.06
C ARG A 848 -16.08 -3.92 -40.37
N GLY A 849 -14.94 -3.23 -40.44
CA GLY A 849 -14.48 -2.59 -41.68
C GLY A 849 -14.31 -3.59 -42.83
N GLU A 850 -13.74 -4.74 -42.53
CA GLU A 850 -13.55 -5.85 -43.47
C GLU A 850 -14.88 -6.50 -43.89
N LEU A 851 -15.84 -6.68 -42.96
CA LEU A 851 -17.19 -7.16 -43.28
C LEU A 851 -17.94 -6.21 -44.22
N LEU A 852 -17.88 -4.89 -43.94
CA LEU A 852 -18.44 -3.85 -44.81
C LEU A 852 -17.82 -3.89 -46.22
N ALA A 853 -16.51 -4.15 -46.33
CA ALA A 853 -15.83 -4.31 -47.61
C ALA A 853 -16.30 -5.55 -48.41
N THR A 854 -16.89 -6.57 -47.76
CA THR A 854 -17.57 -7.67 -48.47
C THR A 854 -18.98 -7.31 -48.97
N GLY A 855 -19.50 -6.11 -48.66
CA GLY A 855 -20.87 -5.69 -48.92
C GLY A 855 -21.87 -6.11 -47.84
N GLU A 856 -21.41 -6.49 -46.64
CA GLU A 856 -22.26 -6.87 -45.52
C GLU A 856 -22.37 -5.73 -44.50
N ASN A 857 -23.60 -5.24 -44.26
CA ASN A 857 -23.87 -4.28 -43.19
C ASN A 857 -24.00 -5.00 -41.84
N VAL A 858 -22.89 -5.13 -41.13
CA VAL A 858 -22.93 -5.35 -39.67
C VAL A 858 -23.18 -3.99 -39.02
N HIS A 859 -24.40 -3.80 -38.50
CA HIS A 859 -24.68 -2.65 -37.66
C HIS A 859 -23.73 -2.69 -36.47
N ARG A 860 -23.07 -1.55 -36.19
CA ARG A 860 -22.50 -1.32 -34.87
C ARG A 860 -23.65 -1.59 -33.90
N LEU A 861 -23.46 -2.54 -32.97
CA LEU A 861 -24.22 -2.54 -31.74
C LEU A 861 -23.80 -1.26 -31.02
N SER A 862 -24.43 -0.16 -31.42
CA SER A 862 -24.42 1.08 -30.67
C SER A 862 -24.83 0.67 -29.28
N SER A 863 -23.98 0.94 -28.30
CA SER A 863 -24.37 0.93 -26.90
C SER A 863 -25.64 1.77 -26.83
N GLY A 864 -26.79 1.10 -26.74
CA GLY A 864 -28.08 1.78 -26.68
C GLY A 864 -28.11 2.65 -25.42
N ASN A 865 -29.25 3.31 -25.18
CA ASN A 865 -29.48 4.01 -23.90
C ASN A 865 -29.66 3.00 -22.75
N HIS A 866 -28.61 2.23 -22.48
CA HIS A 866 -28.47 1.26 -21.42
C HIS A 866 -27.67 1.91 -20.30
N VAL A 867 -28.08 1.66 -19.07
CA VAL A 867 -27.58 2.44 -17.95
C VAL A 867 -26.17 1.97 -17.60
N GLN A 868 -25.17 2.74 -18.03
CA GLN A 868 -23.76 2.46 -17.72
C GLN A 868 -23.57 2.41 -16.20
N LEU A 869 -23.28 1.21 -15.71
CA LEU A 869 -22.61 1.02 -14.45
C LEU A 869 -21.20 1.62 -14.57
N THR A 870 -20.72 2.32 -13.54
CA THR A 870 -19.30 2.64 -13.47
C THR A 870 -18.48 1.36 -13.27
N GLU A 871 -17.18 1.37 -13.57
CA GLU A 871 -16.33 0.17 -13.46
C GLU A 871 -16.42 -0.46 -12.05
N GLN A 872 -16.39 0.36 -11.01
CA GLN A 872 -16.59 -0.06 -9.62
C GLN A 872 -18.00 -0.65 -9.34
N GLU A 873 -19.05 -0.14 -9.99
CA GLU A 873 -20.41 -0.69 -9.89
C GLU A 873 -20.54 -2.04 -10.63
N LEU A 874 -19.91 -2.17 -11.80
CA LEU A 874 -19.87 -3.42 -12.58
C LEU A 874 -19.08 -4.51 -11.86
N GLN A 875 -17.93 -4.17 -11.29
CA GLN A 875 -17.10 -5.07 -10.48
C GLN A 875 -17.88 -5.59 -9.25
N ILE A 876 -18.58 -4.70 -8.54
CA ILE A 876 -19.46 -5.06 -7.42
C ILE A 876 -20.63 -5.95 -7.89
N ALA A 877 -21.21 -5.67 -9.06
CA ALA A 877 -22.29 -6.45 -9.64
C ALA A 877 -21.84 -7.88 -10.00
N HIS A 878 -20.69 -8.05 -10.65
CA HIS A 878 -20.14 -9.37 -10.99
C HIS A 878 -19.79 -10.21 -9.76
N LEU A 879 -19.14 -9.62 -8.75
CA LEU A 879 -18.86 -10.33 -7.49
C LEU A 879 -20.14 -10.67 -6.71
N ALA A 880 -21.20 -9.86 -6.86
CA ALA A 880 -22.50 -10.18 -6.29
C ALA A 880 -23.24 -11.29 -7.08
N ALA A 881 -23.07 -11.36 -8.40
CA ALA A 881 -23.61 -12.40 -9.27
C ALA A 881 -22.95 -13.77 -9.01
N SER A 882 -21.63 -13.80 -8.80
CA SER A 882 -20.87 -15.02 -8.44
C SER A 882 -21.04 -15.47 -6.98
N GLY A 883 -21.97 -14.87 -6.24
CA GLY A 883 -22.43 -15.37 -4.93
C GLY A 883 -21.72 -14.79 -3.70
N LEU A 884 -20.71 -13.92 -3.82
CA LEU A 884 -19.98 -13.36 -2.67
C LEU A 884 -20.86 -12.41 -1.86
N THR A 885 -21.10 -12.69 -0.57
CA THR A 885 -21.85 -11.80 0.34
C THR A 885 -21.24 -10.39 0.38
N ASN A 886 -22.02 -9.35 0.73
CA ASN A 886 -21.50 -7.97 0.76
C ASN A 886 -20.20 -7.82 1.61
N PRO A 887 -20.01 -8.52 2.74
CA PRO A 887 -18.74 -8.52 3.47
C PRO A 887 -17.57 -9.22 2.74
N GLN A 888 -17.84 -10.23 1.91
CA GLN A 888 -16.81 -10.86 1.05
C GLN A 888 -16.41 -9.94 -0.12
N ILE A 889 -17.38 -9.27 -0.76
CA ILE A 889 -17.11 -8.25 -1.79
C ILE A 889 -16.31 -7.09 -1.18
N ALA A 890 -16.72 -6.62 0.00
CA ALA A 890 -16.02 -5.59 0.77
C ALA A 890 -14.57 -5.98 1.08
N THR A 891 -14.35 -7.26 1.44
CA THR A 891 -12.99 -7.80 1.68
C THR A 891 -12.14 -7.78 0.41
N ARG A 892 -12.72 -8.09 -0.75
CA ARG A 892 -12.00 -8.15 -2.04
C ARG A 892 -11.76 -6.79 -2.69
N LEU A 893 -12.67 -5.84 -2.50
CA LEU A 893 -12.60 -4.50 -3.10
C LEU A 893 -12.13 -3.42 -2.12
N PHE A 894 -11.73 -3.84 -0.91
CA PHE A 894 -11.09 -2.98 0.09
C PHE A 894 -11.92 -1.75 0.49
N ILE A 895 -13.24 -1.94 0.56
CA ILE A 895 -14.27 -0.95 0.90
C ILE A 895 -15.21 -1.54 1.94
N SER A 896 -16.04 -0.74 2.61
CA SER A 896 -16.96 -1.29 3.61
C SER A 896 -18.10 -2.10 2.96
N ALA A 897 -18.68 -3.04 3.70
CA ALA A 897 -19.91 -3.74 3.28
C ALA A 897 -21.10 -2.78 3.05
N ARG A 898 -21.09 -1.59 3.68
CA ARG A 898 -22.08 -0.52 3.48
C ARG A 898 -21.84 0.27 2.20
N THR A 899 -20.57 0.50 1.82
CA THR A 899 -20.23 1.08 0.50
C THR A 899 -20.56 0.08 -0.61
N VAL A 900 -20.29 -1.22 -0.44
CA VAL A 900 -20.79 -2.28 -1.35
C VAL A 900 -22.32 -2.24 -1.46
N GLU A 901 -23.04 -2.17 -0.34
CA GLU A 901 -24.51 -2.10 -0.36
C GLU A 901 -25.02 -0.84 -1.08
N TRP A 902 -24.38 0.31 -0.88
CA TRP A 902 -24.71 1.56 -1.55
C TRP A 902 -24.51 1.48 -3.07
N HIS A 903 -23.38 0.91 -3.52
CA HIS A 903 -23.16 0.62 -4.93
C HIS A 903 -24.17 -0.39 -5.47
N LEU A 904 -24.49 -1.46 -4.76
CA LEU A 904 -25.53 -2.43 -5.17
C LEU A 904 -26.91 -1.78 -5.28
N ARG A 905 -27.30 -0.89 -4.35
CA ARG A 905 -28.55 -0.12 -4.46
C ARG A 905 -28.56 0.75 -5.72
N LYS A 906 -27.43 1.37 -6.09
CA LYS A 906 -27.29 2.09 -7.36
C LYS A 906 -27.38 1.16 -8.57
N VAL A 907 -26.66 0.04 -8.57
CA VAL A 907 -26.73 -1.01 -9.61
C VAL A 907 -28.18 -1.47 -9.81
N PHE A 908 -28.91 -1.74 -8.72
CA PHE A 908 -30.30 -2.19 -8.77
C PHE A 908 -31.24 -1.14 -9.39
N VAL A 909 -31.09 0.13 -9.04
CA VAL A 909 -31.82 1.25 -9.67
C VAL A 909 -31.42 1.44 -11.13
N LYS A 910 -30.14 1.27 -11.47
CA LYS A 910 -29.61 1.41 -12.84
C LYS A 910 -30.07 0.27 -13.75
N LEU A 911 -30.10 -0.98 -13.27
CA LEU A 911 -30.51 -2.16 -14.03
C LEU A 911 -32.01 -2.49 -13.92
N ASP A 912 -32.80 -1.65 -13.24
CA ASP A 912 -34.23 -1.87 -12.92
C ASP A 912 -34.55 -3.25 -12.30
N ILE A 913 -33.68 -3.73 -11.40
CA ILE A 913 -33.86 -4.99 -10.66
C ILE A 913 -34.15 -4.76 -9.18
N LYS A 914 -35.00 -5.62 -8.61
CA LYS A 914 -35.47 -5.50 -7.22
C LYS A 914 -34.68 -6.34 -6.22
N SER A 915 -33.87 -7.29 -6.67
CA SER A 915 -33.13 -8.19 -5.79
C SER A 915 -31.87 -8.72 -6.45
N ARG A 916 -30.96 -9.22 -5.61
CA ARG A 916 -29.70 -9.82 -6.00
C ARG A 916 -29.84 -11.05 -6.90
N GLN A 917 -30.96 -11.79 -6.81
CA GLN A 917 -31.26 -12.91 -7.72
C GLN A 917 -31.51 -12.43 -9.17
N GLY A 918 -31.90 -11.17 -9.35
CA GLY A 918 -32.01 -10.54 -10.66
C GLY A 918 -30.67 -10.16 -11.29
N LEU A 919 -29.55 -10.18 -10.55
CA LEU A 919 -28.24 -9.78 -11.10
C LEU A 919 -27.77 -10.71 -12.20
N ASN A 920 -27.77 -12.03 -12.00
CA ASN A 920 -27.27 -12.96 -13.03
C ASN A 920 -28.02 -12.72 -14.34
N LYS A 921 -29.35 -12.69 -14.28
CA LYS A 921 -30.19 -12.44 -15.45
C LYS A 921 -30.03 -11.02 -16.04
N ALA A 922 -30.01 -9.97 -15.24
CA ALA A 922 -29.91 -8.59 -15.77
C ALA A 922 -28.48 -8.21 -16.21
N LEU A 923 -27.48 -8.92 -15.71
CA LEU A 923 -26.15 -8.90 -16.26
C LEU A 923 -26.16 -9.71 -17.57
N GLU A 924 -26.64 -10.97 -17.60
CA GLU A 924 -26.82 -11.82 -18.82
C GLU A 924 -27.58 -11.12 -19.97
N ASP A 925 -28.65 -10.40 -19.67
CA ASP A 925 -29.47 -9.61 -20.62
C ASP A 925 -28.77 -8.29 -21.03
N SER A 926 -27.64 -7.93 -20.42
CA SER A 926 -26.79 -6.80 -20.77
C SER A 926 -25.60 -7.27 -21.63
N PRO A 927 -25.22 -6.57 -22.72
CA PRO A 927 -24.12 -7.00 -23.60
C PRO A 927 -22.72 -6.99 -22.95
N VAL A 928 -22.63 -6.77 -21.63
CA VAL A 928 -21.39 -6.75 -20.84
C VAL A 928 -21.06 -8.12 -20.21
N THR A 929 -21.91 -9.14 -20.32
CA THR A 929 -21.68 -10.50 -19.76
C THR A 929 -21.56 -11.63 -20.75
N GLN A 930 -21.73 -11.39 -22.05
CA GLN A 930 -21.38 -12.45 -23.01
C GLN A 930 -19.87 -12.79 -22.92
N ARG A 931 -19.07 -11.90 -22.29
CA ARG A 931 -17.64 -12.04 -22.03
C ARG A 931 -17.30 -13.31 -21.26
N PRO A 932 -16.26 -14.07 -21.66
CA PRO A 932 -15.90 -15.32 -21.02
C PRO A 932 -15.24 -15.03 -19.66
N VAL A 933 -15.99 -15.18 -18.57
CA VAL A 933 -15.46 -14.99 -17.21
C VAL A 933 -14.79 -16.27 -16.72
N ASN A 934 -13.47 -16.23 -16.46
CA ASN A 934 -12.74 -17.39 -15.98
C ASN A 934 -12.96 -17.59 -14.47
N ALA A 935 -14.02 -18.34 -14.13
CA ALA A 935 -14.47 -18.56 -12.76
C ALA A 935 -13.36 -19.04 -11.81
N ARG A 936 -12.38 -19.84 -12.27
CA ARG A 936 -11.28 -20.35 -11.44
C ARG A 936 -10.45 -19.25 -10.80
N LEU A 937 -10.18 -18.15 -11.52
CA LEU A 937 -9.42 -16.99 -11.01
C LEU A 937 -10.29 -16.06 -10.12
N LEU A 938 -11.60 -16.27 -10.08
CA LEU A 938 -12.54 -15.49 -9.27
C LEU A 938 -13.02 -16.20 -8.00
N THR A 939 -13.09 -17.52 -7.97
CA THR A 939 -13.66 -18.29 -6.85
C THR A 939 -12.68 -18.49 -5.69
N ASN A 940 -13.17 -18.38 -4.46
CA ASN A 940 -12.53 -18.98 -3.28
C ASN A 940 -13.17 -20.36 -3.01
N ALA A 941 -13.20 -21.24 -4.01
CA ALA A 941 -13.81 -22.57 -3.87
C ALA A 941 -12.70 -23.61 -3.58
N PRO A 942 -12.83 -24.43 -2.52
CA PRO A 942 -11.85 -25.48 -2.20
C PRO A 942 -11.92 -26.68 -3.17
#